data_AF-A0A517RMY4-F1
#
_entry.id   AF-A0A517RMY4-F1
#
_cell.length_a   1.000
_cell.length_b   1.000
_cell.length_c   1.000
_cell.angle_alpha   90.00
_cell.angle_beta   90.00
_cell.angle_gamma   90.00
#
_symmetry.space_group_name_H-M   'P 1'
#
loop_
_entity.id
_entity.type
_entity.pdbx_description
1 polymer ?
#
loop_
_entity_poly.entity_id
_entity_poly.type
_entity_poly.pdbx_seq_one_letter_code
_entity_poly.pdbx_strand_id
1 'polypeptide(L)'
;MNGFLLTANVYVEVSDKILELLIIPTITAGLLAGLVLIVNLFARKWLTAGQMGLLWALVLIRLAIPYGFVPESSYSLTTLFVEFIQEATTAESPREADPPPPLPEPWPVSDAYSATPALANTTQMNQIQFLEPEIPKVSFTETLQKYLIILLEWFFRILPPLWFAGSLLILIRMLISHSRFTQKINQRPVCTDQRLFQLWNSCCEQVQFRHSVPVIVCDDITQPSVMGAFSPRLLLPTDLTDLSDQQLQLIMLHELAHLKKRDLWVNWCLFGLRLLHWWNPLYWLAATRFSSLREQSRDAMVLRWREQQDPNNTESNPSREFSELLLTLAQRDPGSRWRVSLPVSLLGFLNSPFRKRSLVNRLKALRSATVKVPPLHTTAVILVIALFAATGLADFKDPPHQPQTPAEQEHRLNLYADLAVPEPATKTDFEPLYTNQIKVENVVRKIAEQRGISEEEARKYLLIHVNFLLEFQNRKYMPLGKPLKQAYAKFDEKNRLIVHAPNSLHEELSQQLRAWEQSGLGQISIEVRFALLSADIAARSNITWNELEADVAPSLQSQFENLSDSKEPVVQSSAIVEEYFPVRVAALTKSQEEQFFRAAQSDSRSNIVFAPKVTLFNGQRATISDLVQRPFVIGLKKQENDQLQPRIKTIDEGRNLTLRPVISATGSEVNLKGLIELSQIVDVNLFTTPIAGKEAIIQIPRVHRRSISVASHLKDQQSLLICIPPTFQQKHFQYVILKVLILDELQQESSL
;
A
#
# COMPACT_ATOMS: atom_id res chain seq x y z
N MET A 1 -2.92 -26.27 20.79
CA MET A 1 -3.39 -24.91 20.43
C MET A 1 -2.43 -24.18 19.48
N ASN A 2 -1.10 -24.33 19.60
CA ASN A 2 -0.11 -23.66 18.73
C ASN A 2 -0.22 -24.01 17.23
N GLY A 3 -0.66 -25.21 16.87
CA GLY A 3 -0.92 -25.56 15.46
C GLY A 3 -2.02 -24.70 14.81
N PHE A 4 -3.02 -24.28 15.59
CA PHE A 4 -4.17 -23.52 15.08
C PHE A 4 -3.82 -22.05 14.75
N LEU A 5 -2.87 -21.46 15.50
CA LEU A 5 -2.40 -20.09 15.28
C LEU A 5 -1.40 -19.98 14.13
N LEU A 6 -0.51 -20.98 13.98
CA LEU A 6 0.36 -21.11 12.80
C LEU A 6 -0.45 -21.31 11.52
N THR A 7 -1.47 -22.18 11.55
CA THR A 7 -2.39 -22.32 10.42
C THR A 7 -3.19 -21.04 10.17
N ALA A 8 -3.53 -20.26 11.20
CA ALA A 8 -4.30 -19.02 11.03
C ALA A 8 -3.49 -17.90 10.36
N ASN A 9 -2.22 -17.70 10.73
CA ASN A 9 -1.38 -16.67 10.10
C ASN A 9 -1.00 -17.05 8.65
N VAL A 10 -0.67 -18.32 8.41
CA VAL A 10 -0.44 -18.82 7.04
C VAL A 10 -1.72 -18.71 6.22
N TYR A 11 -2.89 -18.98 6.82
CA TYR A 11 -4.18 -18.84 6.16
C TYR A 11 -4.49 -17.39 5.77
N VAL A 12 -4.20 -16.42 6.63
CA VAL A 12 -4.41 -14.99 6.32
C VAL A 12 -3.48 -14.55 5.18
N GLU A 13 -2.19 -14.88 5.25
CA GLU A 13 -1.24 -14.49 4.20
C GLU A 13 -1.56 -15.14 2.84
N VAL A 14 -1.96 -16.41 2.84
CA VAL A 14 -2.38 -17.13 1.62
C VAL A 14 -3.72 -16.59 1.11
N SER A 15 -4.65 -16.25 2.00
CA SER A 15 -5.95 -15.64 1.65
C SER A 15 -5.76 -14.30 0.94
N ASP A 16 -4.93 -13.42 1.50
CA ASP A 16 -4.69 -12.08 0.95
C ASP A 16 -4.03 -12.17 -0.42
N LYS A 17 -3.03 -13.04 -0.58
CA LYS A 17 -2.41 -13.31 -1.88
C LYS A 17 -3.40 -13.87 -2.90
N ILE A 18 -4.31 -14.77 -2.52
CA ILE A 18 -5.34 -15.32 -3.43
C ILE A 18 -6.33 -14.23 -3.85
N LEU A 19 -6.74 -13.36 -2.92
CA LEU A 19 -7.64 -12.24 -3.20
C LEU A 19 -6.99 -11.25 -4.17
N GLU A 20 -5.73 -10.89 -3.94
CA GLU A 20 -4.94 -10.02 -4.81
C GLU A 20 -4.80 -10.63 -6.22
N LEU A 21 -4.49 -11.93 -6.30
CA LEU A 21 -4.35 -12.70 -7.54
C LEU A 21 -5.64 -12.74 -8.38
N LEU A 22 -6.81 -12.65 -7.74
CA LEU A 22 -8.11 -12.82 -8.40
C LEU A 22 -8.82 -11.49 -8.68
N ILE A 23 -8.75 -10.52 -7.76
CA ILE A 23 -9.51 -9.27 -7.83
C ILE A 23 -8.83 -8.28 -8.78
N ILE A 24 -7.52 -8.06 -8.65
CA ILE A 24 -6.81 -7.05 -9.47
C ILE A 24 -6.89 -7.39 -10.97
N PRO A 25 -6.62 -8.63 -11.43
CA PRO A 25 -6.78 -8.97 -12.84
C PRO A 25 -8.23 -8.85 -13.32
N THR A 26 -9.22 -9.05 -12.45
CA THR A 26 -10.65 -8.90 -12.79
C THR A 26 -11.02 -7.45 -13.07
N ILE A 27 -10.56 -6.51 -12.24
CA ILE A 27 -10.82 -5.07 -12.44
C ILE A 27 -10.17 -4.59 -13.74
N THR A 28 -8.89 -4.92 -13.94
CA THR A 28 -8.14 -4.49 -15.13
C THR A 28 -8.69 -5.11 -16.43
N ALA A 29 -9.04 -6.40 -16.40
CA ALA A 29 -9.73 -7.03 -17.53
C ALA A 29 -11.11 -6.43 -17.78
N GLY A 30 -11.80 -5.94 -16.74
CA GLY A 30 -13.08 -5.24 -16.84
C GLY A 30 -12.97 -3.94 -17.63
N LEU A 31 -11.94 -3.13 -17.36
CA LEU A 31 -11.63 -1.92 -18.13
C LEU A 31 -11.35 -2.25 -19.60
N LEU A 32 -10.50 -3.25 -19.84
CA LEU A 32 -10.20 -3.71 -21.20
C LEU A 32 -11.47 -4.20 -21.93
N ALA A 33 -12.34 -4.94 -21.24
CA ALA A 33 -13.60 -5.40 -21.81
C ALA A 33 -14.57 -4.25 -22.13
N GLY A 34 -14.62 -3.22 -21.29
CA GLY A 34 -15.36 -1.98 -21.56
C GLY A 34 -14.88 -1.31 -22.84
N LEU A 35 -13.56 -1.20 -23.01
CA LEU A 35 -12.94 -0.63 -24.21
C LEU A 35 -13.24 -1.48 -25.46
N VAL A 36 -13.15 -2.82 -25.35
CA VAL A 36 -13.55 -3.75 -26.42
C VAL A 36 -15.04 -3.61 -26.77
N LEU A 37 -15.91 -3.35 -25.79
CA LEU A 37 -17.34 -3.09 -26.03
C LEU A 37 -17.56 -1.77 -26.78
N ILE A 38 -16.81 -0.71 -26.47
CA ILE A 38 -16.84 0.56 -27.21
C ILE A 38 -16.42 0.33 -28.66
N VAL A 39 -15.32 -0.40 -28.90
CA VAL A 39 -14.90 -0.79 -30.25
C VAL A 39 -15.99 -1.61 -30.96
N ASN A 40 -16.66 -2.52 -30.25
CA ASN A 40 -17.77 -3.29 -30.80
C ASN A 40 -18.98 -2.41 -31.16
N LEU A 41 -19.16 -1.27 -30.48
CA LEU A 41 -20.27 -0.36 -30.74
C LEU A 41 -20.00 0.49 -31.99
N PHE A 42 -18.79 1.06 -32.10
CA PHE A 42 -18.45 2.03 -33.15
C PHE A 42 -17.77 1.42 -34.38
N ALA A 43 -16.92 0.40 -34.21
CA ALA A 43 -16.05 -0.13 -35.26
C ALA A 43 -16.40 -1.56 -35.71
N ARG A 44 -17.51 -2.16 -35.23
CA ARG A 44 -17.89 -3.54 -35.59
C ARG A 44 -18.08 -3.76 -37.09
N LYS A 45 -18.51 -2.74 -37.83
CA LYS A 45 -18.66 -2.82 -39.30
C LYS A 45 -17.33 -2.95 -40.03
N TRP A 46 -16.24 -2.55 -39.39
CA TRP A 46 -14.88 -2.56 -39.94
C TRP A 46 -14.07 -3.75 -39.42
N LEU A 47 -14.55 -4.54 -38.47
CA LEU A 47 -13.79 -5.65 -37.90
C LEU A 47 -14.34 -6.99 -38.34
N THR A 48 -13.44 -7.87 -38.80
CA THR A 48 -13.80 -9.27 -39.07
C THR A 48 -14.12 -10.00 -37.77
N ALA A 49 -14.88 -11.09 -37.86
CA ALA A 49 -15.20 -11.90 -36.69
C ALA A 49 -13.93 -12.42 -35.98
N GLY A 50 -12.89 -12.79 -36.74
CA GLY A 50 -11.61 -13.21 -36.18
C GLY A 50 -10.87 -12.10 -35.43
N GLN A 51 -10.81 -10.88 -35.97
CA GLN A 51 -10.18 -9.73 -35.30
C GLN A 51 -10.91 -9.33 -34.02
N MET A 52 -12.24 -9.31 -34.05
CA MET A 52 -13.03 -9.08 -32.84
C MET A 52 -12.84 -10.22 -31.82
N GLY A 53 -12.67 -11.45 -32.30
CA GLY A 53 -12.31 -12.60 -31.46
C GLY A 53 -10.97 -12.39 -30.76
N LEU A 54 -9.96 -11.84 -31.44
CA LEU A 54 -8.66 -11.51 -30.85
C LEU A 54 -8.78 -10.45 -29.74
N LEU A 55 -9.61 -9.43 -29.92
CA LEU A 55 -9.85 -8.42 -28.88
C LEU A 55 -10.46 -9.03 -27.61
N TRP A 56 -11.45 -9.92 -27.74
CA TRP A 56 -11.98 -10.66 -26.59
C TRP A 56 -10.99 -11.70 -26.04
N ALA A 57 -10.08 -12.22 -26.87
CA ALA A 57 -8.99 -13.07 -26.41
C ALA A 57 -8.00 -12.29 -25.53
N LEU A 58 -7.72 -11.01 -25.80
CA LEU A 58 -6.89 -10.17 -24.94
C LEU A 58 -7.49 -10.00 -23.54
N VAL A 59 -8.82 -9.83 -23.45
CA VAL A 59 -9.53 -9.81 -22.15
C VAL A 59 -9.34 -11.11 -21.39
N LEU A 60 -9.45 -12.26 -22.07
CA LEU A 60 -9.23 -13.57 -21.47
C LEU A 60 -7.75 -13.77 -21.07
N ILE A 61 -6.81 -13.35 -21.91
CA ILE A 61 -5.37 -13.41 -21.60
C ILE A 61 -5.07 -12.56 -20.36
N ARG A 62 -5.65 -11.35 -20.26
CA ARG A 62 -5.48 -10.50 -19.08
C ARG A 62 -6.04 -11.16 -17.80
N LEU A 63 -7.20 -11.82 -17.89
CA LEU A 63 -7.74 -12.62 -16.76
C LEU A 63 -6.86 -13.82 -16.38
N ALA A 64 -6.05 -14.32 -17.30
CA ALA A 64 -5.18 -15.47 -17.07
C ALA A 64 -3.84 -15.08 -16.42
N ILE A 65 -3.39 -13.83 -16.62
CA ILE A 65 -2.08 -13.39 -16.12
C ILE A 65 -2.26 -12.70 -14.77
N PRO A 66 -1.65 -13.24 -13.69
CA PRO A 66 -1.67 -12.61 -12.39
C PRO A 66 -0.89 -11.29 -12.35
N TYR A 67 -1.28 -10.41 -11.43
CA TYR A 67 -0.61 -9.12 -11.18
C TYR A 67 0.87 -9.32 -10.84
N GLY A 68 1.75 -8.46 -11.36
CA GLY A 68 3.21 -8.51 -11.13
C GLY A 68 4.01 -9.40 -12.09
N PHE A 69 3.35 -10.18 -12.95
CA PHE A 69 4.01 -10.98 -14.00
C PHE A 69 4.01 -10.30 -15.38
N VAL A 70 3.56 -9.05 -15.44
CA VAL A 70 3.34 -8.28 -16.65
C VAL A 70 4.33 -7.11 -16.71
N PRO A 71 4.82 -6.69 -17.89
CA PRO A 71 5.68 -5.51 -17.99
C PRO A 71 4.99 -4.26 -17.44
N GLU A 72 5.70 -3.51 -16.61
CA GLU A 72 5.27 -2.21 -16.12
C GLU A 72 5.31 -1.18 -17.26
N SER A 73 4.25 -0.37 -17.41
CA SER A 73 4.25 0.73 -18.37
C SER A 73 3.49 1.95 -17.86
N SER A 74 4.00 3.14 -18.19
CA SER A 74 3.34 4.41 -17.89
C SER A 74 2.05 4.62 -18.71
N TYR A 75 1.80 3.80 -19.73
CA TYR A 75 0.64 3.88 -20.62
C TYR A 75 -0.39 2.77 -20.35
N SER A 76 -0.38 2.18 -19.14
CA SER A 76 -1.38 1.20 -18.75
C SER A 76 -2.75 1.84 -18.58
N LEU A 77 -3.81 1.12 -18.98
CA LEU A 77 -5.20 1.54 -18.73
C LEU A 77 -5.51 1.72 -17.23
N THR A 78 -4.73 1.11 -16.34
CA THR A 78 -4.89 1.28 -14.90
C THR A 78 -4.46 2.67 -14.43
N THR A 79 -3.46 3.29 -15.06
CA THR A 79 -3.00 4.65 -14.72
C THR A 79 -4.12 5.66 -14.93
N LEU A 80 -4.80 5.60 -16.08
CA LEU A 80 -5.94 6.48 -16.39
C LEU A 80 -7.11 6.30 -15.41
N PHE A 81 -7.34 5.08 -14.92
CA PHE A 81 -8.39 4.82 -13.94
C PHE A 81 -8.02 5.31 -12.53
N VAL A 82 -6.76 5.14 -12.13
CA VAL A 82 -6.26 5.67 -10.84
C VAL A 82 -6.26 7.20 -10.87
N GLU A 83 -5.80 7.84 -11.94
CA GLU A 83 -5.90 9.29 -12.14
C GLU A 83 -7.37 9.75 -12.08
N PHE A 84 -8.28 9.07 -12.78
CA PHE A 84 -9.70 9.40 -12.74
C PHE A 84 -10.33 9.25 -11.34
N ILE A 85 -10.01 8.19 -10.60
CA ILE A 85 -10.47 8.05 -9.21
C ILE A 85 -9.86 9.14 -8.35
N GLN A 86 -8.56 9.41 -8.48
CA GLN A 86 -7.88 10.40 -7.66
C GLN A 86 -8.43 11.81 -7.92
N GLU A 87 -8.80 12.12 -9.18
CA GLU A 87 -9.48 13.36 -9.58
C GLU A 87 -10.95 13.39 -9.12
N ALA A 88 -11.67 12.26 -9.18
CA ALA A 88 -13.02 12.15 -8.64
C ALA A 88 -13.08 12.24 -7.09
N THR A 89 -12.01 11.84 -6.41
CA THR A 89 -11.90 11.92 -4.94
C THR A 89 -11.41 13.29 -4.49
N THR A 90 -10.62 14.00 -5.30
CA THR A 90 -10.23 15.40 -5.05
C THR A 90 -11.33 16.40 -5.40
N ALA A 91 -12.37 15.98 -6.13
CA ALA A 91 -13.55 16.80 -6.43
C ALA A 91 -14.55 16.93 -5.26
N GLU A 92 -14.36 16.27 -4.12
CA GLU A 92 -15.06 16.66 -2.88
C GLU A 92 -14.40 17.92 -2.28
N SER A 93 -14.79 19.08 -2.84
CA SER A 93 -14.76 20.34 -2.10
C SER A 93 -15.42 20.13 -0.73
N PRO A 94 -14.94 20.76 0.36
CA PRO A 94 -15.52 20.60 1.69
C PRO A 94 -17.03 20.82 1.60
N ARG A 95 -17.82 19.79 1.91
CA ARG A 95 -19.25 19.97 2.14
C ARG A 95 -19.37 21.06 3.20
N GLU A 96 -19.98 22.18 2.83
CA GLU A 96 -20.47 23.18 3.76
C GLU A 96 -21.12 22.43 4.93
N ALA A 97 -20.53 22.60 6.10
CA ALA A 97 -21.09 22.11 7.34
C ALA A 97 -22.52 22.63 7.46
N ASP A 98 -23.45 21.75 7.81
CA ASP A 98 -24.78 22.14 8.24
C ASP A 98 -24.67 23.33 9.23
N PRO A 99 -25.57 24.34 9.14
CA PRO A 99 -25.53 25.46 10.05
C PRO A 99 -25.62 24.97 11.50
N PRO A 100 -24.82 25.55 12.42
CA PRO A 100 -24.82 25.11 13.81
C PRO A 100 -26.23 25.27 14.42
N PRO A 101 -26.66 24.37 15.32
CA PRO A 101 -27.90 24.57 16.05
C PRO A 101 -27.85 25.91 16.81
N PRO A 102 -28.98 26.62 16.94
CA PRO A 102 -29.01 27.93 17.59
C PRO A 102 -28.51 27.80 19.04
N LEU A 103 -27.66 28.76 19.44
CA LEU A 103 -27.12 28.87 20.79
C LEU A 103 -28.26 28.83 21.83
N PRO A 104 -28.11 28.10 22.94
CA PRO A 104 -29.02 28.26 24.07
C PRO A 104 -28.93 29.70 24.59
N GLU A 105 -30.09 30.32 24.83
CA GLU A 105 -30.20 31.70 25.33
C GLU A 105 -29.38 31.89 26.61
N PRO A 106 -28.79 33.09 26.82
CA PRO A 106 -28.04 33.37 28.04
C PRO A 106 -28.94 33.26 29.26
N TRP A 107 -28.46 32.58 30.31
CA TRP A 107 -29.15 32.50 31.59
C TRP A 107 -29.54 33.89 32.11
N PRO A 108 -30.75 34.05 32.68
CA PRO A 108 -31.15 35.32 33.27
C PRO A 108 -30.26 35.61 34.49
N VAL A 109 -29.43 36.64 34.36
CA VAL A 109 -28.76 37.27 35.50
C VAL A 109 -29.85 37.97 36.30
N SER A 110 -30.16 37.47 37.50
CA SER A 110 -31.02 38.16 38.44
C SER A 110 -30.16 39.04 39.35
N ASP A 111 -30.29 40.34 39.15
CA ASP A 111 -29.80 41.36 40.07
C ASP A 111 -30.59 41.29 41.38
N ALA A 112 -29.95 40.92 42.48
CA ALA A 112 -30.49 41.17 43.82
C ALA A 112 -29.38 41.16 44.90
N TYR A 113 -28.73 42.30 45.09
CA TYR A 113 -28.23 42.69 46.41
C TYR A 113 -29.40 43.28 47.21
N SER A 114 -29.81 42.66 48.32
CA SER A 114 -30.33 43.34 49.52
C SER A 114 -30.61 42.38 50.70
N ALA A 115 -29.79 42.52 51.74
CA ALA A 115 -30.13 42.62 53.17
C ALA A 115 -30.82 41.46 53.96
N THR A 116 -30.01 40.92 54.91
CA THR A 116 -30.30 40.58 56.33
C THR A 116 -31.09 39.31 56.73
N PRO A 117 -30.85 38.78 57.96
CA PRO A 117 -30.80 37.35 58.24
C PRO A 117 -32.02 36.83 59.04
N ALA A 118 -32.42 35.59 58.81
CA ALA A 118 -33.20 34.84 59.78
C ALA A 118 -33.06 33.33 59.56
N LEU A 119 -32.55 32.70 60.61
CA LEU A 119 -32.57 31.29 60.90
C LEU A 119 -34.02 30.76 60.91
N ALA A 120 -34.22 29.59 60.29
CA ALA A 120 -35.21 28.53 60.58
C ALA A 120 -36.00 28.10 59.33
N ASN A 121 -35.62 26.96 58.74
CA ASN A 121 -36.46 25.76 58.68
C ASN A 121 -36.04 24.80 57.56
N THR A 122 -35.78 23.57 58.02
CA THR A 122 -36.06 22.31 57.34
C THR A 122 -35.11 21.87 56.22
N THR A 123 -34.18 21.02 56.63
CA THR A 123 -33.84 19.73 56.03
C THR A 123 -34.67 19.34 54.79
N GLN A 124 -34.16 19.64 53.60
CA GLN A 124 -34.26 18.71 52.49
C GLN A 124 -32.87 18.61 51.85
N MET A 125 -32.26 17.43 52.00
CA MET A 125 -31.29 16.93 51.05
C MET A 125 -31.88 17.15 49.65
N ASN A 126 -31.34 18.09 48.88
CA ASN A 126 -31.48 18.01 47.44
C ASN A 126 -30.76 16.72 47.05
N GLN A 127 -31.56 15.70 46.75
CA GLN A 127 -31.12 14.52 46.04
C GLN A 127 -30.25 15.00 44.88
N ILE A 128 -29.00 14.55 44.84
CA ILE A 128 -28.25 14.50 43.59
C ILE A 128 -29.13 13.65 42.67
N GLN A 129 -29.89 14.30 41.79
CA GLN A 129 -30.40 13.62 40.62
C GLN A 129 -29.15 13.23 39.84
N PHE A 130 -28.78 11.96 39.94
CA PHE A 130 -27.95 11.36 38.92
C PHE A 130 -28.67 11.65 37.61
N LEU A 131 -28.07 12.49 36.76
CA LEU A 131 -28.42 12.52 35.35
C LEU A 131 -28.26 11.08 34.89
N GLU A 132 -29.41 10.42 34.73
CA GLU A 132 -29.49 9.11 34.11
C GLU A 132 -28.71 9.25 32.80
N PRO A 133 -27.66 8.42 32.59
CA PRO A 133 -26.77 8.61 31.45
C PRO A 133 -27.64 8.63 30.21
N GLU A 134 -27.62 9.73 29.46
CA GLU A 134 -28.22 9.75 28.14
C GLU A 134 -27.62 8.56 27.41
N ILE A 135 -28.47 7.58 27.11
CA ILE A 135 -28.11 6.41 26.32
C ILE A 135 -27.45 7.01 25.08
N PRO A 136 -26.18 6.65 24.76
CA PRO A 136 -25.51 7.21 23.60
C PRO A 136 -26.47 7.04 22.42
N LYS A 137 -26.85 8.14 21.78
CA LYS A 137 -27.57 8.08 20.51
C LYS A 137 -26.58 7.46 19.53
N VAL A 138 -26.55 6.13 19.51
CA VAL A 138 -25.65 5.38 18.67
C VAL A 138 -26.08 5.72 17.26
N SER A 139 -25.26 6.51 16.58
CA SER A 139 -25.57 6.91 15.22
C SER A 139 -25.76 5.63 14.41
N PHE A 140 -26.91 5.48 13.78
CA PHE A 140 -27.22 4.32 12.95
C PHE A 140 -26.15 4.14 11.88
N THR A 141 -25.55 5.23 11.39
CA THR A 141 -24.47 5.21 10.40
C THR A 141 -23.16 4.67 10.96
N GLU A 142 -22.76 5.04 12.18
CA GLU A 142 -21.54 4.51 12.83
C GLU A 142 -21.69 3.04 13.21
N THR A 143 -22.88 2.67 13.65
CA THR A 143 -23.23 1.28 13.99
C THR A 143 -23.23 0.41 12.75
N LEU A 144 -23.88 0.87 11.67
CA LEU A 144 -23.87 0.19 10.38
C LEU A 144 -22.46 0.10 9.81
N GLN A 145 -21.66 1.16 9.86
CA GLN A 145 -20.28 1.14 9.37
C GLN A 145 -19.45 0.11 10.13
N LYS A 146 -19.59 0.04 11.46
CA LYS A 146 -18.90 -0.97 12.28
C LYS A 146 -19.35 -2.39 11.94
N TYR A 147 -20.65 -2.64 11.83
CA TYR A 147 -21.17 -3.95 11.43
C TYR A 147 -20.77 -4.32 9.99
N LEU A 148 -20.68 -3.33 9.09
CA LEU A 148 -20.29 -3.52 7.71
C LEU A 148 -18.80 -3.85 7.60
N ILE A 149 -17.92 -3.22 8.37
CA ILE A 149 -16.49 -3.56 8.44
C ILE A 149 -16.31 -4.99 8.97
N ILE A 150 -16.97 -5.33 10.08
CA ILE A 150 -16.92 -6.69 10.65
C ILE A 150 -17.45 -7.71 9.62
N LEU A 151 -18.57 -7.42 8.96
CA LEU A 151 -19.13 -8.29 7.93
C LEU A 151 -18.19 -8.43 6.74
N LEU A 152 -17.51 -7.36 6.31
CA LEU A 152 -16.50 -7.39 5.26
C LEU A 152 -15.32 -8.29 5.66
N GLU A 153 -14.78 -8.13 6.87
CA GLU A 153 -13.67 -8.95 7.37
C GLU A 153 -14.04 -10.44 7.37
N TRP A 154 -15.23 -10.78 7.87
CA TRP A 154 -15.74 -12.15 7.84
C TRP A 154 -15.94 -12.66 6.41
N PHE A 155 -16.47 -11.82 5.52
CA PHE A 155 -16.71 -12.16 4.12
C PHE A 155 -15.39 -12.46 3.39
N PHE A 156 -14.39 -11.59 3.49
CA PHE A 156 -13.08 -11.80 2.87
C PHE A 156 -12.36 -13.03 3.42
N ARG A 157 -12.56 -13.34 4.71
CA ARG A 157 -11.99 -14.55 5.31
C ARG A 157 -12.61 -15.85 4.80
N ILE A 158 -13.90 -15.87 4.43
CA ILE A 158 -14.61 -17.08 3.94
C ILE A 158 -14.45 -17.27 2.42
N LEU A 159 -14.13 -16.20 1.69
CA LEU A 159 -14.10 -16.22 0.23
C LEU A 159 -13.07 -17.20 -0.39
N PRO A 160 -11.80 -17.25 0.05
CA PRO A 160 -10.81 -18.18 -0.52
C PRO A 160 -11.13 -19.68 -0.38
N PRO A 161 -11.54 -20.21 0.81
CA PRO A 161 -11.86 -21.63 0.92
C PRO A 161 -13.13 -22.00 0.14
N LEU A 162 -14.11 -21.10 0.08
CA LEU A 162 -15.31 -21.29 -0.74
C LEU A 162 -14.96 -21.32 -2.24
N TRP A 163 -14.09 -20.42 -2.67
CA TRP A 163 -13.54 -20.40 -4.02
C TRP A 163 -12.82 -21.71 -4.36
N PHE A 164 -11.90 -22.16 -3.49
CA PHE A 164 -11.13 -23.38 -3.69
C PHE A 164 -12.02 -24.62 -3.76
N ALA A 165 -13.01 -24.73 -2.86
CA ALA A 165 -13.98 -25.82 -2.87
C ALA A 165 -14.81 -25.84 -4.17
N GLY A 166 -15.23 -24.67 -4.66
CA GLY A 166 -15.94 -24.53 -5.93
C GLY A 166 -15.08 -24.96 -7.13
N SER A 167 -13.82 -24.49 -7.20
CA SER A 167 -12.87 -24.86 -8.25
C SER A 167 -12.57 -26.35 -8.26
N LEU A 168 -12.38 -26.94 -7.08
CA LEU A 168 -12.14 -28.38 -6.91
C LEU A 168 -13.34 -29.21 -7.35
N LEU A 169 -14.56 -28.81 -7.00
CA LEU A 169 -15.79 -29.48 -7.43
C LEU A 169 -15.96 -29.45 -8.95
N ILE A 170 -15.69 -28.30 -9.59
CA ILE A 170 -15.76 -28.16 -11.05
C ILE A 170 -14.70 -29.05 -11.71
N LEU A 171 -13.47 -29.08 -11.18
CA LEU A 171 -12.38 -29.92 -11.68
C LEU A 171 -12.72 -31.42 -11.58
N ILE A 172 -13.16 -31.88 -10.41
CA ILE A 172 -13.52 -33.30 -10.18
C ILE A 172 -14.66 -33.71 -11.11
N ARG A 173 -15.74 -32.91 -11.16
CA ARG A 173 -16.88 -33.17 -12.05
C ARG A 173 -16.43 -33.26 -13.50
N MET A 174 -15.52 -32.37 -13.91
CA MET A 174 -14.97 -32.34 -15.26
C MET A 174 -14.13 -33.59 -15.56
N LEU A 175 -13.18 -33.95 -14.70
CA LEU A 175 -12.32 -35.11 -14.87
C LEU A 175 -13.12 -36.41 -14.95
N ILE A 176 -14.13 -36.56 -14.10
CA ILE A 176 -15.04 -37.73 -14.13
C ILE A 176 -15.82 -37.76 -15.46
N SER A 177 -16.38 -36.63 -15.88
CA SER A 177 -17.14 -36.54 -17.14
C SER A 177 -16.26 -36.84 -18.36
N HIS A 178 -15.06 -36.27 -18.40
CA HIS A 178 -14.11 -36.46 -19.49
C HIS A 178 -13.57 -37.90 -19.53
N SER A 179 -13.23 -38.47 -18.38
CA SER A 179 -12.74 -39.85 -18.26
C SER A 179 -13.80 -40.86 -18.72
N ARG A 180 -15.04 -40.75 -18.21
CA ARG A 180 -16.15 -41.62 -18.63
C ARG A 180 -16.44 -41.54 -20.12
N PHE A 181 -16.41 -40.32 -20.68
CA PHE A 181 -16.63 -40.12 -22.11
C PHE A 181 -15.48 -40.70 -22.95
N THR A 182 -14.23 -40.45 -22.56
CA THR A 182 -13.04 -40.98 -23.23
C THR A 182 -13.02 -42.51 -23.19
N GLN A 183 -13.34 -43.11 -22.05
CA GLN A 183 -13.43 -44.56 -21.90
C GLN A 183 -14.48 -45.16 -22.85
N LYS A 184 -15.66 -44.53 -22.96
CA LYS A 184 -16.73 -44.99 -23.85
C LYS A 184 -16.35 -44.88 -25.33
N ILE A 185 -15.72 -43.78 -25.73
CA ILE A 185 -15.27 -43.57 -27.12
C ILE A 185 -14.11 -44.50 -27.48
N ASN A 186 -13.19 -44.78 -26.55
CA ASN A 186 -12.09 -45.74 -26.76
C ASN A 186 -12.59 -47.18 -26.99
N GLN A 187 -13.80 -47.52 -26.55
CA GLN A 187 -14.41 -48.84 -26.76
C GLN A 187 -15.16 -48.95 -28.10
N ARG A 188 -15.29 -47.87 -28.87
CA ARG A 188 -15.95 -47.89 -30.17
C ARG A 188 -14.94 -48.21 -31.29
N PRO A 189 -15.29 -49.06 -32.26
CA PRO A 189 -14.43 -49.32 -33.40
C PRO A 189 -14.26 -48.07 -34.28
N VAL A 190 -13.11 -47.96 -34.93
CA VAL A 190 -12.87 -46.95 -35.97
C VAL A 190 -13.80 -47.22 -37.15
N CYS A 191 -14.32 -46.16 -37.77
CA CYS A 191 -15.23 -46.28 -38.91
C CYS A 191 -14.59 -47.07 -40.06
N THR A 192 -15.30 -48.06 -40.58
CA THR A 192 -14.89 -48.90 -41.71
C THR A 192 -15.48 -48.42 -43.05
N ASP A 193 -16.27 -47.34 -43.06
CA ASP A 193 -16.88 -46.81 -44.28
C ASP A 193 -15.83 -46.11 -45.15
N GLN A 194 -15.56 -46.71 -46.31
CA GLN A 194 -14.58 -46.22 -47.28
C GLN A 194 -14.98 -44.87 -47.88
N ARG A 195 -16.29 -44.56 -48.02
CA ARG A 195 -16.79 -43.26 -48.52
C ARG A 195 -16.38 -42.14 -47.58
N LEU A 196 -16.66 -42.28 -46.28
CA LEU A 196 -16.34 -41.28 -45.26
C LEU A 196 -14.84 -41.07 -45.12
N PHE A 197 -14.06 -42.16 -45.18
CA PHE A 197 -12.61 -42.10 -45.10
C PHE A 197 -11.98 -41.38 -46.31
N GLN A 198 -12.47 -41.67 -47.53
CA GLN A 198 -12.02 -40.99 -48.74
C GLN A 198 -12.36 -39.50 -48.70
N LEU A 199 -13.59 -39.13 -48.34
CA LEU A 199 -14.02 -37.74 -48.25
C LEU A 199 -13.20 -36.94 -47.22
N TRP A 200 -12.92 -37.55 -46.06
CA TRP A 200 -12.08 -36.93 -45.03
C TRP A 200 -10.64 -36.72 -45.50
N ASN A 201 -10.05 -37.71 -46.18
CA ASN A 201 -8.70 -37.58 -46.73
C ASN A 201 -8.63 -36.50 -47.82
N SER A 202 -9.62 -36.42 -48.71
CA SER A 202 -9.71 -35.36 -49.71
C SER A 202 -9.79 -33.97 -49.06
N CYS A 203 -10.54 -33.82 -47.96
CA CYS A 203 -10.56 -32.57 -47.18
C CYS A 203 -9.19 -32.26 -46.55
N CYS A 204 -8.51 -33.28 -46.01
CA CYS A 204 -7.18 -33.12 -45.41
C CYS A 204 -6.13 -32.70 -46.45
N GLU A 205 -6.16 -33.31 -47.64
CA GLU A 205 -5.30 -32.95 -48.76
C GLU A 205 -5.56 -31.51 -49.23
N GLN A 206 -6.83 -31.13 -49.41
CA GLN A 206 -7.24 -29.78 -49.80
C GLN A 206 -6.66 -28.71 -48.87
N VAL A 207 -6.61 -28.99 -47.56
CA VAL A 207 -6.19 -28.03 -46.54
C VAL A 207 -4.71 -28.21 -46.13
N GLN A 208 -4.01 -29.16 -46.74
CA GLN A 208 -2.63 -29.57 -46.44
C GLN A 208 -2.41 -29.97 -44.98
N PHE A 209 -3.37 -30.68 -44.39
CA PHE A 209 -3.30 -31.16 -43.01
C PHE A 209 -2.59 -32.52 -42.94
N ARG A 210 -1.41 -32.58 -42.31
CA ARG A 210 -0.50 -33.74 -42.36
C ARG A 210 -0.76 -34.83 -41.31
N HIS A 211 -1.69 -34.63 -40.37
CA HIS A 211 -1.97 -35.62 -39.34
C HIS A 211 -3.13 -36.54 -39.73
N SER A 212 -2.91 -37.85 -39.63
CA SER A 212 -3.98 -38.83 -39.77
C SER A 212 -4.90 -38.76 -38.54
N VAL A 213 -6.18 -38.49 -38.77
CA VAL A 213 -7.20 -38.37 -37.73
C VAL A 213 -8.20 -39.50 -37.93
N PRO A 214 -8.36 -40.43 -36.97
CA PRO A 214 -9.34 -41.49 -37.08
C PRO A 214 -10.76 -40.91 -37.00
N VAL A 215 -11.65 -41.43 -37.85
CA VAL A 215 -13.07 -41.10 -37.87
C VAL A 215 -13.84 -42.17 -37.09
N ILE A 216 -14.64 -41.75 -36.11
CA ILE A 216 -15.47 -42.61 -35.27
C ILE A 216 -16.92 -42.19 -35.45
N VAL A 217 -17.77 -43.14 -35.85
CA VAL A 217 -19.22 -42.90 -35.98
C VAL A 217 -19.92 -43.34 -34.69
N CYS A 218 -20.69 -42.45 -34.06
CA CYS A 218 -21.42 -42.78 -32.83
C CYS A 218 -22.67 -41.90 -32.60
N ASP A 219 -23.75 -42.51 -32.10
CA ASP A 219 -25.00 -41.82 -31.73
C ASP A 219 -24.95 -41.11 -30.37
N ASP A 220 -23.85 -41.29 -29.65
CA ASP A 220 -23.66 -40.73 -28.31
C ASP A 220 -23.50 -39.20 -28.35
N ILE A 221 -23.19 -38.63 -29.52
CA ILE A 221 -23.04 -37.19 -29.77
C ILE A 221 -24.17 -36.66 -30.67
N THR A 222 -24.60 -35.43 -30.41
CA THR A 222 -25.65 -34.76 -31.20
C THR A 222 -25.12 -34.02 -32.41
N GLN A 223 -23.82 -33.75 -32.44
CA GLN A 223 -23.17 -32.90 -33.43
C GLN A 223 -21.77 -33.43 -33.76
N PRO A 224 -21.30 -33.23 -35.00
CA PRO A 224 -19.89 -33.43 -35.35
C PRO A 224 -19.01 -32.72 -34.34
N SER A 225 -17.99 -33.43 -33.86
CA SER A 225 -17.05 -32.83 -32.94
C SER A 225 -15.70 -33.52 -32.98
N VAL A 226 -14.65 -32.78 -32.64
CA VAL A 226 -13.30 -33.32 -32.52
C VAL A 226 -12.91 -33.44 -31.05
N MET A 227 -12.32 -34.58 -30.69
CA MET A 227 -11.92 -34.91 -29.32
C MET A 227 -10.47 -35.42 -29.25
N GLY A 228 -9.74 -35.09 -28.18
CA GLY A 228 -8.45 -35.69 -27.81
C GLY A 228 -7.27 -34.72 -27.89
N ALA A 229 -6.73 -34.30 -26.73
CA ALA A 229 -5.77 -33.19 -26.62
C ALA A 229 -4.47 -33.39 -27.43
N PHE A 230 -3.96 -34.62 -27.44
CA PHE A 230 -2.71 -34.99 -28.13
C PHE A 230 -2.94 -35.94 -29.32
N SER A 231 -4.12 -36.56 -29.40
CA SER A 231 -4.50 -37.50 -30.45
C SER A 231 -5.93 -37.21 -30.88
N PRO A 232 -6.13 -36.20 -31.75
CA PRO A 232 -7.46 -35.80 -32.15
C PRO A 232 -8.17 -36.94 -32.90
N ARG A 233 -9.47 -37.06 -32.66
CA ARG A 233 -10.37 -38.00 -33.32
C ARG A 233 -11.61 -37.26 -33.77
N LEU A 234 -12.06 -37.51 -35.00
CA LEU A 234 -13.29 -36.95 -35.53
C LEU A 234 -14.45 -37.85 -35.09
N LEU A 235 -15.41 -37.28 -34.39
CA LEU A 235 -16.63 -37.96 -33.98
C LEU A 235 -17.77 -37.49 -34.89
N LEU A 236 -18.42 -38.42 -35.58
CA LEU A 236 -19.57 -38.15 -36.45
C LEU A 236 -20.83 -38.87 -35.91
N PRO A 237 -21.95 -38.18 -35.73
CA PRO A 237 -23.27 -38.80 -35.52
C PRO A 237 -23.68 -39.67 -36.71
N THR A 238 -24.28 -40.84 -36.45
CA THR A 238 -24.64 -41.81 -37.50
C THR A 238 -25.65 -41.24 -38.49
N ASP A 239 -26.58 -40.42 -38.05
CA ASP A 239 -27.57 -39.77 -38.91
C ASP A 239 -27.02 -38.64 -39.81
N LEU A 240 -25.75 -38.25 -39.66
CA LEU A 240 -25.09 -37.34 -40.62
C LEU A 240 -24.39 -38.08 -41.75
N THR A 241 -24.28 -39.41 -41.69
CA THR A 241 -23.72 -40.20 -42.80
C THR A 241 -24.64 -40.23 -44.02
N ASP A 242 -25.93 -39.96 -43.79
CA ASP A 242 -26.97 -39.96 -44.83
C ASP A 242 -27.03 -38.64 -45.63
N LEU A 243 -26.25 -37.63 -45.22
CA LEU A 243 -26.14 -36.37 -45.97
C LEU A 243 -25.41 -36.56 -47.30
N SER A 244 -25.62 -35.61 -48.22
CA SER A 244 -24.89 -35.60 -49.50
C SER A 244 -23.40 -35.39 -49.28
N ASP A 245 -22.57 -35.88 -50.20
CA ASP A 245 -21.11 -35.73 -50.11
C ASP A 245 -20.68 -34.27 -50.00
N GLN A 246 -21.36 -33.37 -50.70
CA GLN A 246 -21.10 -31.92 -50.62
C GLN A 246 -21.41 -31.34 -49.23
N GLN A 247 -22.53 -31.73 -48.63
CA GLN A 247 -22.90 -31.28 -47.29
C GLN A 247 -21.93 -31.84 -46.23
N LEU A 248 -21.55 -33.10 -46.37
CA LEU A 248 -20.63 -33.76 -45.46
C LEU A 248 -19.20 -33.19 -45.58
N GLN A 249 -18.76 -32.85 -46.79
CA GLN A 249 -17.48 -32.17 -47.04
C GLN A 249 -17.43 -30.82 -46.33
N LEU A 250 -18.51 -30.03 -46.35
CA LEU A 250 -18.60 -28.76 -45.63
C LEU A 250 -18.49 -28.94 -44.11
N ILE A 251 -19.13 -29.97 -43.55
CA ILE A 251 -19.02 -30.32 -42.12
C ILE A 251 -17.59 -30.71 -41.79
N MET A 252 -16.99 -31.60 -42.57
CA MET A 252 -15.62 -32.07 -42.37
C MET A 252 -14.60 -30.93 -42.47
N LEU A 253 -14.73 -30.04 -43.45
CA LEU A 253 -13.89 -28.84 -43.57
C LEU A 253 -14.03 -27.93 -42.35
N HIS A 254 -15.23 -27.80 -41.78
CA HIS A 254 -15.43 -27.02 -40.55
C HIS A 254 -14.73 -27.65 -39.33
N GLU A 255 -14.86 -28.96 -39.14
CA GLU A 255 -14.15 -29.65 -38.05
C GLU A 255 -12.63 -29.61 -38.24
N LEU A 256 -12.16 -29.70 -39.49
CA LEU A 256 -10.75 -29.53 -39.85
C LEU A 256 -10.27 -28.10 -39.60
N ALA A 257 -11.14 -27.09 -39.74
CA ALA A 257 -10.85 -25.70 -39.41
C ALA A 257 -10.46 -25.53 -37.95
N HIS A 258 -11.16 -26.21 -37.04
CA HIS A 258 -10.83 -26.21 -35.62
C HIS A 258 -9.51 -26.92 -35.32
N LEU A 259 -9.25 -28.04 -35.99
CA LEU A 259 -7.98 -28.77 -35.87
C LEU A 259 -6.79 -27.93 -36.33
N LYS A 260 -6.89 -27.31 -37.49
CA LYS A 260 -5.82 -26.44 -38.04
C LYS A 260 -5.54 -25.24 -37.13
N LYS A 261 -6.56 -24.73 -36.43
CA LYS A 261 -6.43 -23.61 -35.48
C LYS A 261 -6.16 -24.04 -34.03
N ARG A 262 -5.98 -25.34 -33.76
CA ARG A 262 -5.69 -25.90 -32.43
C ARG A 262 -6.73 -25.49 -31.37
N ASP A 263 -8.01 -25.40 -31.76
CA ASP A 263 -9.08 -24.93 -30.88
C ASP A 263 -9.30 -25.82 -29.65
N LEU A 264 -8.84 -27.07 -29.72
CA LEU A 264 -8.87 -27.98 -28.58
C LEU A 264 -7.97 -27.51 -27.43
N TRP A 265 -6.78 -26.99 -27.72
CA TRP A 265 -5.90 -26.38 -26.71
C TRP A 265 -6.51 -25.11 -26.13
N VAL A 266 -7.14 -24.30 -26.98
CA VAL A 266 -7.86 -23.10 -26.55
C VAL A 266 -9.00 -23.46 -25.58
N ASN A 267 -9.74 -24.55 -25.84
CA ASN A 267 -10.78 -25.02 -24.93
C ASN A 267 -10.20 -25.49 -23.58
N TRP A 268 -9.02 -26.12 -23.56
CA TRP A 268 -8.32 -26.46 -22.31
C TRP A 268 -7.87 -25.22 -21.55
N CYS A 269 -7.33 -24.20 -22.23
CA CYS A 269 -6.99 -22.92 -21.60
C CYS A 269 -8.23 -22.24 -21.00
N LEU A 270 -9.33 -22.14 -21.77
CA LEU A 270 -10.60 -21.59 -21.30
C LEU A 270 -11.12 -22.36 -20.08
N PHE A 271 -10.97 -23.68 -20.06
CA PHE A 271 -11.31 -24.49 -18.89
C PHE A 271 -10.44 -24.17 -17.67
N GLY A 272 -9.13 -24.01 -17.85
CA GLY A 272 -8.23 -23.55 -16.79
C GLY A 272 -8.68 -22.19 -16.22
N LEU A 273 -8.97 -21.22 -17.09
CA LEU A 273 -9.51 -19.93 -16.67
C LEU A 273 -10.86 -20.08 -15.95
N ARG A 274 -11.74 -20.98 -16.42
CA ARG A 274 -13.02 -21.27 -15.75
C ARG A 274 -12.82 -21.77 -14.32
N LEU A 275 -11.80 -22.59 -14.06
CA LEU A 275 -11.51 -23.06 -12.70
C LEU A 275 -11.16 -21.89 -11.77
N LEU A 276 -10.45 -20.88 -12.29
CA LEU A 276 -10.06 -19.71 -11.51
C LEU A 276 -11.20 -18.69 -11.37
N HIS A 277 -11.98 -18.51 -12.43
CA HIS A 277 -12.94 -17.41 -12.60
C HIS A 277 -14.39 -17.86 -12.71
N TRP A 278 -14.76 -19.01 -12.13
CA TRP A 278 -16.13 -19.55 -12.23
C TRP A 278 -17.20 -18.61 -11.65
N TRP A 279 -16.84 -17.83 -10.64
CA TRP A 279 -17.68 -16.82 -9.99
C TRP A 279 -17.72 -15.49 -10.76
N ASN A 280 -16.75 -15.25 -11.65
CA ASN A 280 -16.54 -13.97 -12.29
C ASN A 280 -17.44 -13.83 -13.54
N PRO A 281 -18.43 -12.91 -13.54
CA PRO A 281 -19.33 -12.73 -14.70
C PRO A 281 -18.59 -12.26 -15.95
N LEU A 282 -17.45 -11.57 -15.78
CA LEU A 282 -16.65 -11.07 -16.90
C LEU A 282 -16.04 -12.22 -17.72
N TYR A 283 -15.55 -13.26 -17.05
CA TYR A 283 -15.07 -14.47 -17.72
C TYR A 283 -16.17 -15.09 -18.59
N TRP A 284 -17.38 -15.24 -18.04
CA TRP A 284 -18.51 -15.81 -18.78
C TRP A 284 -18.89 -14.97 -20.00
N LEU A 285 -18.90 -13.64 -19.86
CA LEU A 285 -19.13 -12.73 -20.97
C LEU A 285 -18.05 -12.89 -22.05
N ALA A 286 -16.78 -12.79 -21.66
CA ALA A 286 -15.65 -12.84 -22.58
C ALA A 286 -15.54 -14.20 -23.28
N ALA A 287 -15.66 -15.30 -22.54
CA ALA A 287 -15.63 -16.66 -23.08
C ALA A 287 -16.79 -16.93 -24.05
N THR A 288 -18.00 -16.43 -23.75
CA THR A 288 -19.17 -16.57 -24.64
C THR A 288 -18.99 -15.77 -25.92
N ARG A 289 -18.50 -14.53 -25.82
CA ARG A 289 -18.22 -13.67 -26.99
C ARG A 289 -17.10 -14.23 -27.85
N PHE A 290 -15.99 -14.61 -27.24
CA PHE A 290 -14.86 -15.24 -27.90
C PHE A 290 -15.29 -16.51 -28.64
N SER A 291 -16.02 -17.41 -27.99
CA SER A 291 -16.49 -18.66 -28.60
C SER A 291 -17.40 -18.40 -29.80
N SER A 292 -18.37 -17.48 -29.69
CA SER A 292 -19.25 -17.14 -30.82
C SER A 292 -18.52 -16.53 -32.01
N LEU A 293 -17.51 -15.68 -31.76
CA LEU A 293 -16.68 -15.07 -32.80
C LEU A 293 -15.71 -16.07 -33.43
N ARG A 294 -15.25 -17.05 -32.64
CA ARG A 294 -14.44 -18.17 -33.11
C ARG A 294 -15.19 -19.02 -34.12
N GLU A 295 -16.44 -19.38 -33.84
CA GLU A 295 -17.31 -20.13 -34.77
C GLU A 295 -17.50 -19.37 -36.09
N GLN A 296 -17.85 -18.07 -36.03
CA GLN A 296 -17.97 -17.21 -37.21
C GLN A 296 -16.67 -17.14 -38.02
N SER A 297 -15.52 -17.14 -37.34
CA SER A 297 -14.21 -17.15 -38.02
C SER A 297 -13.91 -18.50 -38.68
N ARG A 298 -14.41 -19.61 -38.16
CA ARG A 298 -14.18 -20.96 -38.73
C ARG A 298 -15.06 -21.17 -39.93
N ASP A 299 -16.32 -20.77 -39.83
CA ASP A 299 -17.27 -20.66 -40.95
C ASP A 299 -16.69 -19.87 -42.13
N ALA A 300 -16.13 -18.69 -41.85
CA ALA A 300 -15.48 -17.87 -42.87
C ALA A 300 -14.24 -18.54 -43.49
N MET A 301 -13.52 -19.37 -42.73
CA MET A 301 -12.36 -20.10 -43.25
C MET A 301 -12.77 -21.22 -44.20
N VAL A 302 -13.87 -21.92 -43.92
CA VAL A 302 -14.43 -22.95 -44.81
C VAL A 302 -14.80 -22.36 -46.16
N LEU A 303 -15.47 -21.20 -46.18
CA LEU A 303 -15.82 -20.51 -47.43
C LEU A 303 -14.59 -20.14 -48.26
N ARG A 304 -13.51 -19.69 -47.63
CA ARG A 304 -12.25 -19.36 -48.32
C ARG A 304 -11.56 -20.58 -48.91
N TRP A 305 -11.56 -21.71 -48.21
CA TRP A 305 -11.02 -22.96 -48.75
C TRP A 305 -11.82 -23.49 -49.92
N ARG A 306 -13.14 -23.27 -49.91
CA ARG A 306 -14.02 -23.63 -51.01
C ARG A 306 -13.81 -22.76 -52.24
N GLU A 307 -13.71 -21.44 -52.07
CA GLU A 307 -13.42 -20.48 -53.15
C GLU A 307 -12.05 -20.73 -53.80
N GLN A 308 -11.04 -21.14 -53.02
CA GLN A 308 -9.71 -21.48 -53.54
C GLN A 308 -9.69 -22.76 -54.38
N GLN A 309 -10.59 -23.70 -54.11
CA GLN A 309 -10.64 -24.98 -54.81
C GLN A 309 -11.34 -24.87 -56.16
N ASP A 310 -12.36 -24.02 -56.27
CA ASP A 310 -13.17 -23.88 -57.48
C ASP A 310 -13.37 -22.39 -57.88
N PRO A 311 -12.32 -21.71 -58.41
CA PRO A 311 -12.36 -20.27 -58.68
C PRO A 311 -13.29 -19.85 -59.83
N ASN A 312 -13.67 -20.80 -60.70
CA ASN A 312 -14.41 -20.53 -61.94
C ASN A 312 -15.91 -20.86 -61.84
N ASN A 313 -16.35 -21.49 -60.75
CA ASN A 313 -17.74 -21.89 -60.55
C ASN A 313 -18.58 -20.70 -60.04
N THR A 314 -19.22 -20.00 -61.00
CA THR A 314 -20.01 -18.78 -60.74
C THR A 314 -21.47 -19.09 -60.43
N GLU A 315 -21.92 -20.32 -60.65
CA GLU A 315 -23.33 -20.73 -60.51
C GLU A 315 -23.70 -21.16 -59.08
N SER A 316 -22.74 -21.71 -58.32
CA SER A 316 -22.97 -22.09 -56.92
C SER A 316 -22.56 -20.96 -55.97
N ASN A 317 -23.47 -20.52 -55.10
CA ASN A 317 -23.13 -19.57 -54.04
C ASN A 317 -22.72 -20.36 -52.78
N PRO A 318 -21.42 -20.55 -52.50
CA PRO A 318 -20.96 -21.40 -51.41
C PRO A 318 -21.45 -20.93 -50.03
N SER A 319 -21.71 -19.61 -49.89
CA SER A 319 -22.27 -19.04 -48.66
C SER A 319 -23.72 -19.46 -48.45
N ARG A 320 -24.50 -19.60 -49.53
CA ARG A 320 -25.90 -20.02 -49.48
C ARG A 320 -26.01 -21.50 -49.08
N GLU A 321 -25.25 -22.37 -49.73
CA GLU A 321 -25.26 -23.81 -49.43
C GLU A 321 -24.81 -24.10 -48.00
N PHE A 322 -23.78 -23.40 -47.52
CA PHE A 322 -23.34 -23.52 -46.13
C PHE A 322 -24.39 -22.97 -45.15
N SER A 323 -25.10 -21.89 -45.51
CA SER A 323 -26.20 -21.35 -44.70
C SER A 323 -27.39 -22.31 -44.61
N GLU A 324 -27.75 -22.95 -45.73
CA GLU A 324 -28.80 -23.98 -45.77
C GLU A 324 -28.40 -25.18 -44.91
N LEU A 325 -27.15 -25.65 -45.02
CA LEU A 325 -26.61 -26.69 -44.16
C LEU A 325 -26.70 -26.33 -42.66
N LEU A 326 -26.34 -25.11 -42.27
CA LEU A 326 -26.46 -24.66 -40.88
C LEU A 326 -27.91 -24.64 -40.39
N LEU A 327 -28.86 -24.30 -41.27
CA LEU A 327 -30.29 -24.33 -40.94
C LEU A 327 -30.80 -25.77 -40.80
N THR A 328 -30.40 -26.67 -41.70
CA THR A 328 -30.71 -28.11 -41.62
C THR A 328 -30.17 -28.71 -40.32
N LEU A 329 -28.92 -28.42 -39.96
CA LEU A 329 -28.31 -28.86 -38.70
C LEU A 329 -28.97 -28.22 -37.46
N ALA A 330 -29.52 -27.00 -37.59
CA ALA A 330 -30.23 -26.33 -36.50
C ALA A 330 -31.65 -26.88 -36.28
N GLN A 331 -32.32 -27.37 -37.32
CA GLN A 331 -33.65 -27.98 -37.26
C GLN A 331 -33.64 -29.38 -36.66
N ARG A 332 -32.47 -30.03 -36.62
CA ARG A 332 -32.30 -31.35 -36.01
C ARG A 332 -32.52 -31.30 -34.50
N ASP A 333 -33.35 -32.21 -34.00
CA ASP A 333 -33.57 -32.39 -32.56
C ASP A 333 -32.36 -33.11 -31.92
N PRO A 334 -31.71 -32.53 -30.91
CA PRO A 334 -30.61 -33.17 -30.22
C PRO A 334 -31.16 -34.27 -29.29
N GLY A 335 -31.40 -35.47 -29.83
CA GLY A 335 -31.93 -36.62 -29.09
C GLY A 335 -30.99 -37.27 -28.06
N SER A 336 -29.71 -36.86 -27.96
CA SER A 336 -28.75 -37.49 -27.03
C SER A 336 -28.71 -36.81 -25.65
N ARG A 337 -28.63 -37.65 -24.61
CA ARG A 337 -28.57 -37.28 -23.19
C ARG A 337 -27.15 -36.93 -22.69
N TRP A 338 -26.11 -37.18 -23.47
CA TRP A 338 -24.72 -37.02 -23.01
C TRP A 338 -24.15 -35.64 -23.36
N ARG A 339 -23.80 -34.90 -22.32
CA ARG A 339 -23.19 -33.56 -22.42
C ARG A 339 -21.68 -33.71 -22.48
N VAL A 340 -21.08 -33.57 -23.67
CA VAL A 340 -19.63 -33.38 -23.78
C VAL A 340 -19.30 -32.03 -23.15
N SER A 341 -18.29 -31.97 -22.28
CA SER A 341 -17.90 -30.76 -21.54
C SER A 341 -16.82 -29.92 -22.24
N LEU A 342 -16.08 -30.51 -23.19
CA LEU A 342 -15.11 -29.84 -24.07
C LEU A 342 -15.33 -30.17 -25.57
N PRO A 343 -16.55 -30.13 -26.13
CA PRO A 343 -16.71 -30.32 -27.56
C PRO A 343 -16.16 -29.09 -28.28
N VAL A 344 -15.24 -29.34 -29.20
CA VAL A 344 -15.05 -28.49 -30.38
C VAL A 344 -16.24 -28.84 -31.27
N SER A 345 -17.34 -28.11 -31.16
CA SER A 345 -18.57 -28.41 -31.90
C SER A 345 -18.87 -27.26 -32.84
N LEU A 346 -19.31 -27.62 -34.04
CA LEU A 346 -19.84 -26.77 -35.09
C LEU A 346 -20.93 -25.79 -34.64
N LEU A 347 -21.50 -25.96 -33.45
CA LEU A 347 -22.60 -25.18 -32.87
C LEU A 347 -22.37 -24.95 -31.36
N GLY A 348 -21.11 -24.65 -30.99
CA GLY A 348 -20.65 -24.43 -29.62
C GLY A 348 -21.69 -23.90 -28.63
N PHE A 349 -22.08 -24.76 -27.69
CA PHE A 349 -22.61 -24.42 -26.36
C PHE A 349 -24.08 -23.96 -26.19
N LEU A 350 -25.07 -24.41 -26.97
CA LEU A 350 -26.45 -23.86 -26.84
C LEU A 350 -27.57 -24.88 -26.61
N ASN A 351 -27.82 -25.17 -25.32
CA ASN A 351 -29.16 -25.52 -24.78
C ASN A 351 -29.75 -24.36 -23.93
N SER A 352 -29.37 -23.12 -24.24
CA SER A 352 -29.80 -21.88 -23.54
C SER A 352 -30.45 -20.91 -24.55
N PRO A 353 -31.32 -19.95 -24.13
CA PRO A 353 -32.10 -19.01 -24.98
C PRO A 353 -31.36 -18.27 -26.11
N PHE A 354 -30.04 -18.36 -26.18
CA PHE A 354 -29.19 -17.69 -27.17
C PHE A 354 -28.96 -18.50 -28.47
N ARG A 355 -29.51 -19.73 -28.62
CA ARG A 355 -29.39 -20.57 -29.84
C ARG A 355 -29.74 -19.80 -31.13
N LYS A 356 -30.87 -19.10 -31.11
CA LYS A 356 -31.35 -18.30 -32.25
C LYS A 356 -30.40 -17.14 -32.57
N ARG A 357 -29.93 -16.41 -31.55
CA ARG A 357 -29.03 -15.25 -31.73
C ARG A 357 -27.66 -15.66 -32.28
N SER A 358 -27.11 -16.77 -31.81
CA SER A 358 -25.82 -17.28 -32.30
C SER A 358 -25.89 -17.69 -33.77
N LEU A 359 -26.94 -18.42 -34.16
CA LEU A 359 -27.17 -18.81 -35.56
C LEU A 359 -27.34 -17.60 -36.47
N VAL A 360 -28.15 -16.60 -36.07
CA VAL A 360 -28.32 -15.34 -36.82
C VAL A 360 -26.99 -14.61 -37.01
N ASN A 361 -26.15 -14.55 -35.97
CA ASN A 361 -24.84 -13.92 -36.06
C ASN A 361 -23.90 -14.64 -37.02
N ARG A 362 -23.93 -15.98 -37.06
CA ARG A 362 -23.17 -16.80 -38.02
C ARG A 362 -23.63 -16.59 -39.46
N LEU A 363 -24.95 -16.64 -39.70
CA LEU A 363 -25.54 -16.34 -41.00
C LEU A 363 -25.19 -14.93 -41.50
N LYS A 364 -25.22 -13.93 -40.61
CA LYS A 364 -24.80 -12.56 -40.92
C LYS A 364 -23.30 -12.46 -41.24
N ALA A 365 -22.46 -13.17 -40.50
CA ALA A 365 -21.02 -13.20 -40.71
C ALA A 365 -20.64 -13.85 -42.05
N LEU A 366 -21.32 -14.93 -42.44
CA LEU A 366 -21.13 -15.62 -43.73
C LEU A 366 -21.31 -14.68 -44.92
N ARG A 367 -22.31 -13.80 -44.90
CA ARG A 367 -22.54 -12.80 -45.96
C ARG A 367 -21.36 -11.83 -46.16
N SER A 368 -20.59 -11.58 -45.11
CA SER A 368 -19.41 -10.70 -45.12
C SER A 368 -18.08 -11.46 -45.28
N ALA A 369 -18.08 -12.79 -45.27
CA ALA A 369 -16.86 -13.60 -45.18
C ALA A 369 -16.03 -13.63 -46.47
N THR A 370 -16.69 -13.49 -47.63
CA THR A 370 -16.09 -13.49 -48.98
C THR A 370 -15.68 -12.10 -49.46
N VAL A 371 -15.98 -11.04 -48.70
CA VAL A 371 -15.61 -9.67 -49.07
C VAL A 371 -14.10 -9.48 -48.88
N LYS A 372 -13.38 -9.21 -49.99
CA LYS A 372 -11.95 -8.89 -49.96
C LYS A 372 -11.75 -7.52 -49.29
N VAL A 373 -11.02 -7.51 -48.18
CA VAL A 373 -10.69 -6.29 -47.44
C VAL A 373 -9.35 -5.75 -47.95
N PRO A 374 -9.20 -4.44 -48.20
CA PRO A 374 -7.94 -3.89 -48.68
C PRO A 374 -6.80 -4.09 -47.65
N PRO A 375 -5.55 -4.31 -48.11
CA PRO A 375 -4.42 -4.62 -47.23
C PRO A 375 -4.12 -3.49 -46.23
N LEU A 376 -4.28 -2.23 -46.63
CA LEU A 376 -4.10 -1.05 -45.77
C LEU A 376 -5.04 -1.05 -44.55
N HIS A 377 -6.27 -1.53 -44.75
CA HIS A 377 -7.24 -1.63 -43.67
C HIS A 377 -6.85 -2.76 -42.70
N THR A 378 -6.31 -3.88 -43.21
CA THR A 378 -5.83 -4.97 -42.34
C THR A 378 -4.63 -4.57 -41.50
N THR A 379 -3.70 -3.78 -42.03
CA THR A 379 -2.53 -3.29 -41.27
C THR A 379 -2.95 -2.29 -40.20
N ALA A 380 -3.85 -1.35 -40.51
CA ALA A 380 -4.39 -0.41 -39.53
C ALA A 380 -5.06 -1.14 -38.34
N VAL A 381 -5.88 -2.15 -38.63
CA VAL A 381 -6.54 -2.95 -37.57
C VAL A 381 -5.54 -3.74 -36.72
N ILE A 382 -4.49 -4.30 -37.33
CA ILE A 382 -3.42 -5.00 -36.58
C ILE A 382 -2.70 -4.03 -35.63
N LEU A 383 -2.40 -2.81 -36.09
CA LEU A 383 -1.73 -1.80 -35.28
C LEU A 383 -2.60 -1.35 -34.09
N VAL A 384 -3.91 -1.22 -34.30
CA VAL A 384 -4.88 -0.97 -33.21
C VAL A 384 -4.91 -2.14 -32.22
N ILE A 385 -4.96 -3.39 -32.67
CA ILE A 385 -4.94 -4.56 -31.77
C ILE A 385 -3.62 -4.63 -30.99
N ALA A 386 -2.49 -4.30 -31.63
CA ALA A 386 -1.18 -4.26 -30.98
C ALA A 386 -1.11 -3.15 -29.91
N LEU A 387 -1.68 -1.98 -30.20
CA LEU A 387 -1.80 -0.89 -29.21
C LEU A 387 -2.65 -1.32 -28.01
N PHE A 388 -3.78 -1.99 -28.23
CA PHE A 388 -4.64 -2.52 -27.17
C PHE A 388 -3.94 -3.59 -26.35
N ALA A 389 -3.14 -4.44 -26.98
CA ALA A 389 -2.33 -5.42 -26.28
C ALA A 389 -1.27 -4.71 -25.42
N ALA A 390 -0.59 -3.69 -25.93
CA ALA A 390 0.42 -2.94 -25.20
C ALA A 390 -0.14 -2.15 -24.00
N THR A 391 -1.33 -1.56 -24.11
CA THR A 391 -1.94 -0.76 -23.03
C THR A 391 -2.78 -1.60 -22.06
N GLY A 392 -3.42 -2.67 -22.55
CA GLY A 392 -4.30 -3.53 -21.76
C GLY A 392 -3.61 -4.69 -21.05
N LEU A 393 -2.43 -5.09 -21.52
CA LEU A 393 -1.56 -6.10 -20.89
C LEU A 393 -0.32 -5.45 -20.27
N ALA A 394 -0.42 -4.27 -19.68
CA ALA A 394 0.65 -3.66 -18.90
C ALA A 394 0.18 -3.39 -17.48
N ASP A 395 1.04 -3.61 -16.48
CA ASP A 395 0.76 -3.22 -15.09
C ASP A 395 1.16 -1.75 -14.86
N PHE A 396 0.55 -1.14 -13.83
CA PHE A 396 0.85 0.22 -13.40
C PHE A 396 2.32 0.31 -13.02
N LYS A 397 3.05 1.22 -13.66
CA LYS A 397 4.36 1.64 -13.16
C LYS A 397 4.11 2.72 -12.11
N ASP A 398 4.58 2.51 -10.89
CA ASP A 398 4.55 3.56 -9.88
C ASP A 398 5.08 4.85 -10.50
N PRO A 399 4.38 5.99 -10.34
CA PRO A 399 4.91 7.26 -10.82
C PRO A 399 6.31 7.36 -10.23
N PRO A 400 7.34 7.70 -11.05
CA PRO A 400 8.64 7.97 -10.46
C PRO A 400 8.39 8.97 -9.34
N HIS A 401 8.78 8.60 -8.11
CA HIS A 401 8.81 9.56 -7.00
C HIS A 401 9.35 10.84 -7.62
N GLN A 402 8.53 11.90 -7.63
CA GLN A 402 9.01 13.19 -8.08
C GLN A 402 10.33 13.38 -7.34
N PRO A 403 11.48 13.51 -8.03
CA PRO A 403 12.72 13.76 -7.35
C PRO A 403 12.50 15.10 -6.66
N GLN A 404 12.20 15.04 -5.36
CA GLN A 404 12.34 16.17 -4.47
C GLN A 404 13.74 16.70 -4.76
N THR A 405 13.83 18.01 -5.01
CA THR A 405 15.10 18.57 -5.47
C THR A 405 16.21 18.13 -4.50
N PRO A 406 17.40 17.73 -4.98
CA PRO A 406 18.51 17.35 -4.10
C PRO A 406 18.77 18.42 -3.03
N ALA A 407 18.50 19.69 -3.34
CA ALA A 407 18.54 20.80 -2.39
C ALA A 407 17.45 20.72 -1.29
N GLU A 408 16.20 20.37 -1.59
CA GLU A 408 15.16 20.15 -0.57
C GLU A 408 15.42 18.89 0.25
N GLN A 409 15.89 17.81 -0.38
CA GLN A 409 16.17 16.56 0.32
C GLN A 409 17.44 16.67 1.19
N GLU A 410 18.45 17.42 0.76
CA GLU A 410 19.64 17.76 1.56
C GLU A 410 19.30 18.77 2.67
N HIS A 411 18.39 19.73 2.44
CA HIS A 411 17.89 20.61 3.51
C HIS A 411 17.06 19.84 4.55
N ARG A 412 16.27 18.84 4.12
CA ARG A 412 15.45 17.96 4.99
C ARG A 412 16.28 16.90 5.72
N LEU A 413 17.27 16.26 5.07
CA LEU A 413 18.22 15.36 5.75
C LEU A 413 19.09 16.12 6.76
N ASN A 414 19.49 17.37 6.45
CA ASN A 414 20.23 18.22 7.40
C ASN A 414 19.40 18.60 8.64
N LEU A 415 18.06 18.64 8.53
CA LEU A 415 17.17 18.84 9.67
C LEU A 415 17.29 17.69 10.70
N TYR A 416 17.48 16.46 10.22
CA TYR A 416 17.68 15.26 11.02
C TYR A 416 19.14 15.04 11.44
N ALA A 417 20.11 15.37 10.59
CA ALA A 417 21.54 15.22 10.89
C ALA A 417 22.01 16.15 12.01
N ASP A 418 21.46 17.37 12.12
CA ASP A 418 21.81 18.33 13.18
C ASP A 418 21.17 18.03 14.56
N LEU A 419 20.20 17.11 14.60
CA LEU A 419 19.40 16.76 15.79
C LEU A 419 19.40 15.26 16.13
N ALA A 420 20.14 14.43 15.39
CA ALA A 420 20.18 12.98 15.60
C ALA A 420 20.36 12.67 17.10
N VAL A 421 19.36 11.99 17.67
CA VAL A 421 19.45 11.46 19.03
C VAL A 421 20.50 10.35 18.95
N PRO A 422 21.65 10.46 19.63
CA PRO A 422 22.55 9.33 19.71
C PRO A 422 21.75 8.16 20.28
N GLU A 423 21.75 7.01 19.60
CA GLU A 423 21.15 5.80 20.15
C GLU A 423 21.65 5.65 21.59
N PRO A 424 20.79 5.39 22.59
CA PRO A 424 21.24 5.17 23.95
C PRO A 424 22.29 4.06 23.88
N ALA A 425 23.54 4.44 24.15
CA ALA A 425 24.72 3.61 23.93
C ALA A 425 24.51 2.30 24.68
N THR A 426 24.04 1.28 23.97
CA THR A 426 23.79 -0.06 24.52
C THR A 426 25.05 -0.92 24.47
N LYS A 427 26.19 -0.31 24.15
CA LYS A 427 27.51 -0.91 24.22
C LYS A 427 28.48 0.04 24.92
N THR A 428 29.21 -0.52 25.87
CA THR A 428 30.42 -0.01 26.53
C THR A 428 31.61 0.11 25.56
N ASP A 429 31.39 0.58 24.34
CA ASP A 429 32.45 0.79 23.36
C ASP A 429 32.82 2.28 23.38
N PHE A 430 33.95 2.58 24.01
CA PHE A 430 34.49 3.94 24.06
C PHE A 430 34.87 4.37 22.64
N GLU A 431 34.25 5.45 22.12
CA GLU A 431 34.66 6.05 20.84
C GLU A 431 36.15 6.43 20.90
N PRO A 432 36.95 6.14 19.84
CA PRO A 432 38.34 6.57 19.77
C PRO A 432 38.44 8.10 19.78
N LEU A 433 39.51 8.62 20.39
CA LEU A 433 39.76 10.06 20.48
C LEU A 433 40.49 10.55 19.23
N TYR A 434 40.00 11.65 18.66
CA TYR A 434 40.56 12.30 17.49
C TYR A 434 41.02 13.72 17.83
N THR A 435 42.06 14.17 17.12
CA THR A 435 42.57 15.55 17.25
C THR A 435 42.17 16.37 16.05
N ASN A 436 41.35 17.41 16.26
CA ASN A 436 40.96 18.36 15.21
C ASN A 436 41.51 19.77 15.50
N GLN A 437 41.87 20.48 14.43
CA GLN A 437 42.32 21.88 14.48
C GLN A 437 41.21 22.78 13.91
N ILE A 438 40.69 23.68 14.73
CA ILE A 438 39.55 24.54 14.39
C ILE A 438 40.01 26.01 14.37
N LYS A 439 39.63 26.73 13.31
CA LYS A 439 39.81 28.17 13.17
C LYS A 439 38.70 28.89 13.94
N VAL A 440 39.08 29.79 14.85
CA VAL A 440 38.13 30.44 15.79
C VAL A 440 38.30 31.96 15.85
N GLU A 441 38.99 32.58 14.88
CA GLU A 441 39.29 34.01 14.90
C GLU A 441 38.02 34.87 14.92
N ASN A 442 37.00 34.49 14.15
CA ASN A 442 35.73 35.21 14.10
C ASN A 442 34.95 35.07 15.42
N VAL A 443 34.97 33.88 16.03
CA VAL A 443 34.34 33.62 17.33
C VAL A 443 35.02 34.46 18.41
N VAL A 444 36.35 34.47 18.47
CA VAL A 444 37.13 35.25 19.45
C VAL A 444 36.84 36.74 19.32
N ARG A 445 36.82 37.28 18.09
CA ARG A 445 36.48 38.68 17.83
C ARG A 445 35.07 39.01 18.29
N LYS A 446 34.08 38.14 18.01
CA LYS A 446 32.69 38.34 18.43
C LYS A 446 32.54 38.35 19.96
N ILE A 447 33.27 37.45 20.65
CA ILE A 447 33.33 37.40 22.12
C ILE A 447 33.94 38.69 22.68
N ALA A 448 35.05 39.15 22.10
CA ALA A 448 35.74 40.37 22.49
C ALA A 448 34.84 41.61 22.33
N GLU A 449 34.15 41.73 21.20
CA GLU A 449 33.18 42.82 20.93
C GLU A 449 32.01 42.80 21.91
N GLN A 450 31.42 41.64 22.18
CA GLN A 450 30.24 41.51 23.02
C GLN A 450 30.53 41.80 24.51
N ARG A 451 31.73 41.41 24.98
CA ARG A 451 32.11 41.58 26.40
C ARG A 451 32.99 42.79 26.67
N GLY A 452 33.45 43.50 25.63
CA GLY A 452 34.36 44.63 25.77
C GLY A 452 35.75 44.24 26.32
N ILE A 453 36.20 43.01 26.05
CA ILE A 453 37.49 42.47 26.52
C ILE A 453 38.52 42.37 25.39
N SER A 454 39.79 42.21 25.73
CA SER A 454 40.84 41.98 24.72
C SER A 454 40.69 40.63 24.02
N GLU A 455 41.19 40.49 22.79
CA GLU A 455 41.17 39.20 22.08
C GLU A 455 41.93 38.09 22.82
N GLU A 456 42.96 38.43 23.59
CA GLU A 456 43.70 37.46 24.41
C GLU A 456 42.86 36.93 25.57
N GLU A 457 42.09 37.79 26.23
CA GLU A 457 41.14 37.40 27.27
C GLU A 457 39.97 36.61 26.69
N ALA A 458 39.47 36.99 25.51
CA ALA A 458 38.44 36.25 24.79
C ALA A 458 38.91 34.83 24.43
N ARG A 459 40.18 34.63 24.05
CA ARG A 459 40.76 33.29 23.82
C ARG A 459 40.81 32.46 25.11
N LYS A 460 41.23 33.05 26.23
CA LYS A 460 41.22 32.37 27.54
C LYS A 460 39.80 31.96 27.93
N TYR A 461 38.83 32.85 27.73
CA TYR A 461 37.43 32.59 28.00
C TYR A 461 36.88 31.44 27.15
N LEU A 462 37.14 31.48 25.83
CA LEU A 462 36.78 30.41 24.91
C LEU A 462 37.37 29.07 25.34
N LEU A 463 38.66 29.05 25.74
CA LEU A 463 39.32 27.83 26.20
C LEU A 463 38.68 27.25 27.46
N ILE A 464 38.35 28.09 28.44
CA ILE A 464 37.68 27.68 29.68
C ILE A 464 36.33 27.05 29.35
N HIS A 465 35.56 27.69 28.47
CA HIS A 465 34.24 27.19 28.09
C HIS A 465 34.31 25.87 27.33
N VAL A 466 35.21 25.75 26.36
CA VAL A 466 35.41 24.51 25.60
C VAL A 466 35.86 23.38 26.53
N ASN A 467 36.80 23.64 27.44
CA ASN A 467 37.22 22.64 28.42
C ASN A 467 36.08 22.26 29.37
N PHE A 468 35.25 23.22 29.81
CA PHE A 468 34.05 22.93 30.60
C PHE A 468 33.07 22.00 29.87
N LEU A 469 32.80 22.25 28.58
CA LEU A 469 31.96 21.39 27.75
C LEU A 469 32.55 19.97 27.63
N LEU A 470 33.85 19.88 27.37
CA LEU A 470 34.57 18.61 27.26
C LEU A 470 34.58 17.83 28.58
N GLU A 471 34.70 18.50 29.72
CA GLU A 471 34.66 17.88 31.05
C GLU A 471 33.24 17.42 31.44
N PHE A 472 32.22 18.23 31.18
CA PHE A 472 30.84 17.94 31.57
C PHE A 472 30.25 16.77 30.79
N GLN A 473 30.46 16.72 29.46
CA GLN A 473 29.96 15.61 28.64
C GLN A 473 30.68 14.29 28.93
N ASN A 474 31.88 14.33 29.49
CA ASN A 474 32.63 13.15 29.92
C ASN A 474 32.01 12.47 31.17
N ARG A 475 31.27 13.22 32.01
CA ARG A 475 30.66 12.67 33.25
C ARG A 475 29.47 11.75 33.00
N LYS A 476 28.81 11.83 31.84
CA LYS A 476 27.67 10.98 31.47
C LYS A 476 28.08 9.50 31.27
N TYR A 477 29.39 9.21 31.25
CA TYR A 477 29.99 7.92 30.88
C TYR A 477 30.93 7.34 31.96
N MET A 478 30.64 7.53 33.25
CA MET A 478 31.52 7.07 34.31
C MET A 478 31.06 5.76 34.97
N PRO A 479 31.78 4.63 34.81
CA PRO A 479 31.84 3.61 35.83
C PRO A 479 32.81 4.04 36.94
N LEU A 480 32.48 3.74 38.20
CA LEU A 480 33.34 4.01 39.36
C LEU A 480 34.78 3.48 39.14
N GLY A 481 35.79 4.36 39.27
CA GLY A 481 37.11 3.94 39.78
C GLY A 481 38.33 3.92 38.84
N LYS A 482 38.36 4.56 37.67
CA LYS A 482 39.62 4.75 36.91
C LYS A 482 39.78 6.17 36.34
N PRO A 483 40.93 6.85 36.55
CA PRO A 483 41.24 8.10 35.86
C PRO A 483 41.88 7.77 34.50
N LEU A 484 41.21 8.12 33.40
CA LEU A 484 41.74 7.90 32.04
C LEU A 484 41.83 9.23 31.27
N LYS A 485 42.91 9.36 30.49
CA LYS A 485 43.40 10.56 29.80
C LYS A 485 42.26 11.37 29.14
N GLN A 486 42.15 12.62 29.56
CA GLN A 486 41.00 13.51 29.38
C GLN A 486 40.84 13.97 27.91
N ALA A 487 39.60 14.25 27.52
CA ALA A 487 39.35 15.14 26.39
C ALA A 487 39.79 16.56 26.80
N TYR A 488 40.58 17.23 25.97
CA TYR A 488 41.13 18.55 26.29
C TYR A 488 41.19 19.43 25.05
N ALA A 489 41.14 20.74 25.27
CA ALA A 489 41.42 21.73 24.24
C ALA A 489 42.65 22.57 24.62
N LYS A 490 43.40 23.01 23.61
CA LYS A 490 44.51 23.97 23.75
C LYS A 490 44.65 24.82 22.49
N PHE A 491 45.29 25.97 22.60
CA PHE A 491 45.66 26.77 21.44
C PHE A 491 47.04 26.38 20.89
N ASP A 492 47.17 26.38 19.56
CA ASP A 492 48.42 26.25 18.82
C ASP A 492 49.17 27.60 18.74
N GLU A 493 50.45 27.59 18.34
CA GLU A 493 51.27 28.80 18.12
C GLU A 493 50.66 29.75 17.07
N LYS A 494 49.79 29.23 16.21
CA LYS A 494 49.03 30.01 15.19
C LYS A 494 47.63 30.43 15.66
N ASN A 495 47.36 30.43 16.97
CA ASN A 495 46.04 30.77 17.58
C ASN A 495 44.86 29.90 17.10
N ARG A 496 45.14 28.66 16.67
CA ARG A 496 44.11 27.68 16.29
C ARG A 496 43.74 26.82 17.48
N LEU A 497 42.45 26.49 17.64
CA LEU A 497 41.97 25.65 18.72
C LEU A 497 42.20 24.17 18.35
N ILE A 498 43.07 23.50 19.10
CA ILE A 498 43.31 22.05 18.99
C ILE A 498 42.43 21.35 20.03
N VAL A 499 41.51 20.50 19.57
CA VAL A 499 40.60 19.74 20.43
C VAL A 499 40.92 18.26 20.31
N HIS A 500 41.07 17.58 21.43
CA HIS A 500 41.26 16.13 21.52
C HIS A 500 40.02 15.51 22.16
N ALA A 501 39.13 14.93 21.37
CA ALA A 501 37.82 14.45 21.78
C ALA A 501 37.27 13.37 20.82
N PRO A 502 36.22 12.61 21.19
CA PRO A 502 35.48 11.76 20.25
C PRO A 502 34.81 12.54 19.12
N ASN A 503 34.47 11.87 18.01
CA ASN A 503 33.86 12.51 16.84
C ASN A 503 32.50 13.15 17.16
N SER A 504 31.69 12.51 18.00
CA SER A 504 30.41 13.04 18.47
C SER A 504 30.54 14.41 19.16
N LEU A 505 31.61 14.61 19.94
CA LEU A 505 31.91 15.91 20.58
C LEU A 505 32.46 16.94 19.59
N HIS A 506 33.22 16.52 18.59
CA HIS A 506 33.71 17.43 17.54
C HIS A 506 32.55 18.03 16.73
N GLU A 507 31.57 17.21 16.38
CA GLU A 507 30.37 17.67 15.67
C GLU A 507 29.56 18.67 16.50
N GLU A 508 29.26 18.33 17.76
CA GLU A 508 28.52 19.22 18.66
C GLU A 508 29.25 20.55 18.88
N LEU A 509 30.58 20.50 19.11
CA LEU A 509 31.39 21.69 19.29
C LEU A 509 31.42 22.54 18.01
N SER A 510 31.51 21.91 16.83
CA SER A 510 31.52 22.63 15.56
C SER A 510 30.21 23.39 15.31
N GLN A 511 29.06 22.78 15.65
CA GLN A 511 27.75 23.40 15.54
C GLN A 511 27.61 24.57 16.52
N GLN A 512 28.08 24.41 17.75
CA GLN A 512 28.06 25.48 18.75
C GLN A 512 28.97 26.66 18.37
N LEU A 513 30.18 26.40 17.87
CA LEU A 513 31.10 27.44 17.40
C LEU A 513 30.53 28.21 16.20
N ARG A 514 29.83 27.54 15.28
CA ARG A 514 29.11 28.21 14.17
C ARG A 514 28.03 29.17 14.66
N ALA A 515 27.28 28.79 15.71
CA ALA A 515 26.29 29.68 16.31
C ALA A 515 26.95 30.92 16.94
N TRP A 516 28.08 30.74 17.63
CA TRP A 516 28.80 31.85 18.26
C TRP A 516 29.47 32.79 17.27
N GLU A 517 29.92 32.26 16.13
CA GLU A 517 30.43 33.09 15.03
C GLU A 517 29.36 34.07 14.52
N GLN A 518 28.08 33.66 14.51
CA GLN A 518 26.98 34.48 14.02
C GLN A 518 26.51 35.52 15.03
N SER A 519 26.25 35.11 16.27
CA SER A 519 25.52 35.93 17.25
C SER A 519 26.18 35.99 18.64
N GLY A 520 27.35 35.39 18.82
CA GLY A 520 28.10 35.45 20.07
C GLY A 520 27.62 34.47 21.15
N LEU A 521 28.01 34.73 22.40
CA LEU A 521 27.86 33.82 23.55
C LEU A 521 26.52 33.95 24.29
N GLY A 522 25.48 34.47 23.64
CA GLY A 522 24.19 34.69 24.30
C GLY A 522 23.65 33.43 24.97
N GLN A 523 22.92 33.62 26.07
CA GLN A 523 22.25 32.52 26.76
C GLN A 523 20.76 32.54 26.43
N ILE A 524 20.17 31.36 26.32
CA ILE A 524 18.78 31.19 25.93
C ILE A 524 18.12 30.32 26.99
N SER A 525 17.10 30.85 27.65
CA SER A 525 16.26 30.06 28.54
C SER A 525 15.05 29.53 27.79
N ILE A 526 14.82 28.23 27.91
CA ILE A 526 13.64 27.55 27.38
C ILE A 526 12.80 27.04 28.54
N GLU A 527 11.53 27.43 28.55
CA GLU A 527 10.51 26.84 29.43
C GLU A 527 9.61 25.93 28.61
N VAL A 528 9.46 24.69 29.06
CA VAL A 528 8.66 23.66 28.39
C VAL A 528 7.43 23.34 29.22
N ARG A 529 6.27 23.32 28.58
CA ARG A 529 5.01 22.94 29.22
C ARG A 529 4.27 21.94 28.35
N PHE A 530 3.76 20.89 28.97
CA PHE A 530 2.94 19.87 28.32
C PHE A 530 1.50 20.01 28.82
N ALA A 531 0.53 20.05 27.91
CA ALA A 531 -0.89 20.05 28.28
C ALA A 531 -1.60 18.90 27.58
N LEU A 532 -2.44 18.18 28.34
CA LEU A 532 -3.29 17.11 27.84
C LEU A 532 -4.75 17.53 28.07
N LEU A 533 -5.49 17.71 26.96
CA LEU A 533 -6.79 18.36 26.94
C LEU A 533 -7.84 17.47 26.25
N SER A 534 -9.07 17.47 26.75
CA SER A 534 -10.18 16.68 26.16
C SER A 534 -10.87 17.35 24.97
N ALA A 535 -10.60 18.62 24.70
CA ALA A 535 -11.19 19.40 23.62
C ALA A 535 -10.13 20.27 22.93
N ASP A 536 -10.41 20.71 21.69
CA ASP A 536 -9.55 21.66 20.97
C ASP A 536 -9.75 23.06 21.54
N ILE A 537 -8.94 23.42 22.55
CA ILE A 537 -8.99 24.73 23.20
C ILE A 537 -8.41 25.80 22.29
N ALA A 538 -7.47 25.43 21.43
CA ALA A 538 -6.88 26.34 20.47
C ALA A 538 -7.91 26.84 19.44
N ALA A 539 -8.89 26.02 19.05
CA ALA A 539 -10.01 26.44 18.21
C ALA A 539 -11.00 27.41 18.91
N ARG A 540 -11.04 27.41 20.25
CA ARG A 540 -11.86 28.34 21.05
C ARG A 540 -11.13 29.64 21.40
N SER A 541 -9.82 29.67 21.21
CA SER A 541 -8.99 30.87 21.29
C SER A 541 -8.76 31.44 19.89
N ASN A 542 -8.54 32.75 19.76
CA ASN A 542 -8.23 33.40 18.47
C ASN A 542 -6.78 33.08 18.02
N ILE A 543 -6.40 31.81 17.99
CA ILE A 543 -5.08 31.32 17.59
C ILE A 543 -5.20 30.78 16.17
N THR A 544 -4.60 31.48 15.22
CA THR A 544 -4.42 31.01 13.84
C THR A 544 -3.21 30.08 13.77
N TRP A 545 -3.40 28.90 13.16
CA TRP A 545 -2.32 27.95 12.90
C TRP A 545 -1.47 28.44 11.73
N ASN A 546 -0.14 28.36 11.87
CA ASN A 546 0.78 28.81 10.83
C ASN A 546 0.95 27.74 9.74
N GLU A 547 1.06 26.46 10.14
CA GLU A 547 1.27 25.33 9.23
C GLU A 547 0.51 24.07 9.73
N LEU A 548 0.09 23.24 8.77
CA LEU A 548 -0.59 21.95 8.96
C LEU A 548 0.15 20.91 8.12
N GLU A 549 1.15 20.26 8.71
CA GLU A 549 1.96 19.26 8.02
C GLU A 549 1.95 17.93 8.78
N ALA A 550 1.89 16.84 8.01
CA ALA A 550 2.15 15.48 8.47
C ALA A 550 3.34 15.01 7.65
N ASP A 551 4.55 15.07 8.20
CA ASP A 551 5.73 14.61 7.47
C ASP A 551 6.69 13.78 8.31
N VAL A 552 7.40 12.91 7.58
CA VAL A 552 7.77 11.54 7.91
C VAL A 552 8.96 11.42 8.87
N ALA A 553 8.91 10.40 9.75
CA ALA A 553 10.00 9.92 10.58
C ALA A 553 11.23 9.52 9.72
N PRO A 554 12.48 9.64 10.22
CA PRO A 554 13.66 9.37 9.41
C PRO A 554 13.75 7.91 8.94
N SER A 555 14.34 7.71 7.76
CA SER A 555 14.67 6.40 7.20
C SER A 555 15.68 5.69 8.10
N LEU A 556 15.39 4.43 8.46
CA LEU A 556 16.37 3.53 9.06
C LEU A 556 17.38 3.10 8.00
N GLN A 557 18.41 3.91 7.81
CA GLN A 557 19.56 3.54 7.01
C GLN A 557 20.61 2.86 7.91
N SER A 558 21.12 1.71 7.46
CA SER A 558 22.29 0.96 7.96
C SER A 558 22.13 0.04 9.19
N GLN A 559 21.28 -0.99 9.11
CA GLN A 559 21.47 -2.20 9.95
C GLN A 559 22.08 -3.39 9.19
N PHE A 560 22.16 -3.34 7.86
CA PHE A 560 22.75 -4.41 7.04
C PHE A 560 24.29 -4.49 7.15
N GLU A 561 24.97 -3.39 7.46
CA GLU A 561 26.45 -3.35 7.50
C GLU A 561 27.04 -3.97 8.79
N ASN A 562 26.25 -4.18 9.84
CA ASN A 562 26.71 -4.73 11.12
C ASN A 562 26.72 -6.27 11.22
N LEU A 563 26.50 -6.98 10.10
CA LEU A 563 26.44 -8.45 10.06
C LEU A 563 27.73 -9.13 9.58
N SER A 564 28.81 -8.40 9.29
CA SER A 564 30.08 -9.03 8.89
C SER A 564 30.90 -9.50 10.09
N ASP A 565 31.33 -10.77 10.03
CA ASP A 565 32.31 -11.46 10.89
C ASP A 565 31.86 -12.16 12.19
N SER A 566 30.58 -12.54 12.31
CA SER A 566 30.17 -13.52 13.33
C SER A 566 30.29 -14.96 12.82
N LYS A 567 31.13 -15.80 13.47
CA LYS A 567 31.19 -17.27 13.24
C LYS A 567 29.99 -18.03 13.81
N GLU A 568 29.15 -17.39 14.62
CA GLU A 568 27.91 -17.95 15.17
C GLU A 568 26.68 -17.41 14.41
N PRO A 569 25.56 -18.17 14.33
CA PRO A 569 24.33 -17.66 13.74
C PRO A 569 23.78 -16.48 14.57
N VAL A 570 23.83 -15.27 14.00
CA VAL A 570 23.26 -14.06 14.59
C VAL A 570 21.89 -13.81 13.97
N VAL A 571 20.84 -13.82 14.81
CA VAL A 571 19.48 -13.46 14.41
C VAL A 571 19.12 -12.13 15.06
N GLN A 572 18.74 -11.15 14.24
CA GLN A 572 18.18 -9.88 14.67
C GLN A 572 16.84 -9.69 13.96
N SER A 573 15.80 -9.33 14.69
CA SER A 573 14.48 -9.02 14.14
C SER A 573 13.92 -7.78 14.80
N SER A 574 13.35 -6.89 14.00
CA SER A 574 12.66 -5.68 14.43
C SER A 574 11.46 -5.44 13.52
N ALA A 575 10.33 -5.07 14.10
CA ALA A 575 9.14 -4.65 13.39
C ALA A 575 8.79 -3.23 13.81
N ILE A 576 8.39 -2.39 12.85
CA ILE A 576 8.08 -0.97 13.05
C ILE A 576 6.67 -0.73 12.53
N VAL A 577 5.89 0.02 13.30
CA VAL A 577 4.56 0.50 12.89
C VAL A 577 4.73 1.96 12.49
N GLU A 578 4.47 2.28 11.23
CA GLU A 578 4.46 3.66 10.73
C GLU A 578 3.03 4.23 10.84
N GLU A 579 2.88 5.34 11.57
CA GLU A 579 1.62 6.06 11.75
C GLU A 579 1.81 7.50 11.29
N TYR A 580 0.96 7.96 10.36
CA TYR A 580 0.96 9.34 9.86
C TYR A 580 -0.12 10.12 10.61
N PHE A 581 0.26 11.23 11.26
CA PHE A 581 -0.68 12.08 12.00
C PHE A 581 -0.37 13.58 11.75
N PRO A 582 -1.40 14.43 11.62
CA PRO A 582 -1.18 15.86 11.39
C PRO A 582 -0.68 16.55 12.65
N VAL A 583 0.33 17.42 12.52
CA VAL A 583 0.80 18.29 13.61
C VAL A 583 0.47 19.74 13.24
N ARG A 584 -0.01 20.52 14.22
CA ARG A 584 -0.27 21.96 14.02
C ARG A 584 0.72 22.77 14.84
N VAL A 585 1.27 23.83 14.24
CA VAL A 585 2.24 24.71 14.90
C VAL A 585 1.79 26.17 14.81
N ALA A 586 1.96 26.92 15.89
CA ALA A 586 1.69 28.36 15.94
C ALA A 586 2.69 29.08 16.85
N ALA A 587 3.16 30.25 16.43
CA ALA A 587 3.93 31.15 17.29
C ALA A 587 2.96 32.08 18.05
N LEU A 588 3.01 32.03 19.38
CA LEU A 588 2.15 32.79 20.28
C LEU A 588 2.88 34.02 20.83
N THR A 589 2.15 35.13 20.86
CA THR A 589 2.50 36.29 21.69
C THR A 589 2.19 36.02 23.17
N LYS A 590 2.80 36.79 24.08
CA LYS A 590 2.54 36.69 25.52
C LYS A 590 1.04 36.76 25.89
N SER A 591 0.28 37.65 25.23
CA SER A 591 -1.17 37.78 25.44
C SER A 591 -1.94 36.52 25.00
N GLN A 592 -1.58 35.95 23.84
CA GLN A 592 -2.19 34.72 23.35
C GLN A 592 -1.82 33.51 24.22
N GLU A 593 -0.58 33.44 24.73
CA GLU A 593 -0.14 32.43 25.68
C GLU A 593 -1.02 32.47 26.95
N GLU A 594 -1.19 33.65 27.55
CA GLU A 594 -2.02 33.81 28.76
C GLU A 594 -3.49 33.44 28.50
N GLN A 595 -4.04 33.83 27.34
CA GLN A 595 -5.41 33.45 26.95
C GLN A 595 -5.56 31.93 26.80
N PHE A 596 -4.59 31.27 26.17
CA PHE A 596 -4.57 29.81 26.04
C PHE A 596 -4.58 29.13 27.41
N PHE A 597 -3.74 29.58 28.35
CA PHE A 597 -3.70 29.00 29.69
C PHE A 597 -4.96 29.24 30.50
N ARG A 598 -5.57 30.44 30.42
CA ARG A 598 -6.86 30.70 31.08
C ARG A 598 -7.96 29.80 30.54
N ALA A 599 -7.99 29.57 29.22
CA ALA A 599 -8.95 28.68 28.59
C ALA A 599 -8.67 27.20 28.90
N ALA A 600 -7.40 26.81 29.04
CA ALA A 600 -7.02 25.46 29.44
C ALA A 600 -7.40 25.17 30.90
N GLN A 601 -7.12 26.10 31.81
CA GLN A 601 -7.42 25.97 33.24
C GLN A 601 -8.91 26.04 33.57
N SER A 602 -9.74 26.64 32.70
CA SER A 602 -11.19 26.65 32.88
C SER A 602 -11.84 25.30 32.55
N ASP A 603 -11.13 24.39 31.87
CA ASP A 603 -11.58 23.02 31.64
C ASP A 603 -11.16 22.11 32.81
N SER A 604 -12.15 21.63 33.57
CA SER A 604 -11.97 20.70 34.69
C SER A 604 -11.27 19.37 34.35
N ARG A 605 -11.18 19.02 33.05
CA ARG A 605 -10.53 17.79 32.56
C ARG A 605 -9.13 18.03 32.01
N SER A 606 -8.60 19.25 32.11
CA SER A 606 -7.26 19.57 31.67
C SER A 606 -6.19 19.05 32.65
N ASN A 607 -5.08 18.57 32.10
CA ASN A 607 -3.88 18.29 32.89
C ASN A 607 -2.69 19.02 32.26
N ILE A 608 -2.05 19.92 33.02
CA ILE A 608 -0.88 20.69 32.58
C ILE A 608 0.31 20.28 33.44
N VAL A 609 1.33 19.75 32.79
CA VAL A 609 2.60 19.33 33.40
C VAL A 609 3.68 20.33 33.01
N PHE A 610 4.38 20.84 34.02
CA PHE A 610 5.51 21.75 33.84
C PHE A 610 6.79 20.93 33.75
N ALA A 611 7.56 21.11 32.67
CA ALA A 611 8.91 20.59 32.55
C ALA A 611 9.92 21.61 33.16
N PRO A 612 11.12 21.15 33.56
CA PRO A 612 12.12 22.03 34.13
C PRO A 612 12.54 23.12 33.15
N LYS A 613 12.73 24.35 33.65
CA LYS A 613 13.32 25.45 32.91
C LYS A 613 14.79 25.15 32.65
N VAL A 614 15.22 25.25 31.40
CA VAL A 614 16.60 24.96 31.01
C VAL A 614 17.23 26.23 30.43
N THR A 615 18.44 26.57 30.88
CA THR A 615 19.24 27.64 30.30
C THR A 615 20.39 27.03 29.50
N LEU A 616 20.52 27.47 28.26
CA LEU A 616 21.44 26.93 27.26
C LEU A 616 22.33 28.04 26.73
N PHE A 617 23.57 27.70 26.40
CA PHE A 617 24.38 28.58 25.57
C PHE A 617 23.87 28.56 24.14
N ASN A 618 24.06 29.65 23.42
CA ASN A 618 23.72 29.77 22.00
C ASN A 618 24.30 28.59 21.20
N GLY A 619 23.46 27.87 20.45
CA GLY A 619 23.84 26.70 19.65
C GLY A 619 24.02 25.39 20.43
N GLN A 620 23.91 25.40 21.76
CA GLN A 620 24.03 24.22 22.60
C GLN A 620 22.76 23.36 22.51
N ARG A 621 22.93 22.05 22.32
CA ARG A 621 21.83 21.09 22.38
C ARG A 621 21.44 20.75 23.82
N ALA A 622 20.14 20.59 24.04
CA ALA A 622 19.56 20.11 25.29
C ALA A 622 18.60 18.96 25.03
N THR A 623 18.54 18.02 25.96
CA THR A 623 17.55 16.95 25.94
C THR A 623 16.82 16.92 27.28
N ILE A 624 15.51 17.07 27.25
CA ILE A 624 14.60 16.99 28.39
C ILE A 624 13.85 15.67 28.26
N SER A 625 14.11 14.75 29.19
CA SER A 625 13.55 13.40 29.15
C SER A 625 12.68 13.16 30.39
N ASP A 626 11.45 12.73 30.17
CA ASP A 626 10.54 12.19 31.19
C ASP A 626 10.23 10.74 30.78
N LEU A 627 11.09 9.83 31.24
CA LEU A 627 11.12 8.44 30.77
C LEU A 627 11.06 7.48 31.94
N VAL A 628 10.26 6.43 31.77
CA VAL A 628 10.23 5.23 32.59
C VAL A 628 10.92 4.12 31.81
N GLN A 629 12.02 3.61 32.35
CA GLN A 629 12.76 2.51 31.73
C GLN A 629 12.19 1.16 32.19
N ARG A 630 11.71 0.34 31.26
CA ARG A 630 11.17 -0.99 31.55
C ARG A 630 12.02 -2.10 30.92
N PRO A 631 12.61 -3.01 31.72
CA PRO A 631 13.38 -4.14 31.19
C PRO A 631 12.47 -5.27 30.71
N PHE A 632 12.76 -5.82 29.52
CA PHE A 632 12.08 -6.99 28.95
C PHE A 632 13.06 -8.09 28.57
N VAL A 633 12.69 -9.35 28.81
CA VAL A 633 13.47 -10.52 28.37
C VAL A 633 13.12 -10.82 26.92
N ILE A 634 13.92 -10.32 25.98
CA ILE A 634 13.66 -10.43 24.53
C ILE A 634 14.37 -11.63 23.88
N GLY A 635 15.18 -12.37 24.64
CA GLY A 635 15.86 -13.55 24.13
C GLY A 635 16.67 -14.25 25.20
N LEU A 636 17.29 -15.36 24.81
CA LEU A 636 18.16 -16.16 25.67
C LEU A 636 19.45 -16.48 24.93
N LYS A 637 20.59 -16.30 25.58
CA LYS A 637 21.89 -16.75 25.07
C LYS A 637 22.34 -17.96 25.87
N LYS A 638 22.77 -19.00 25.16
CA LYS A 638 23.36 -20.19 25.78
C LYS A 638 24.80 -19.87 26.22
N GLN A 639 25.14 -20.10 27.49
CA GLN A 639 26.52 -20.03 27.99
C GLN A 639 27.23 -21.38 27.83
N GLU A 640 28.56 -21.38 27.91
CA GLU A 640 29.41 -22.59 27.80
C GLU A 640 29.04 -23.69 28.81
N ASN A 641 28.44 -23.34 29.95
CA ASN A 641 27.99 -24.27 30.99
C ASN A 641 26.56 -24.82 30.81
N ASP A 642 25.98 -24.75 29.60
CA ASP A 642 24.59 -25.15 29.31
C ASP A 642 23.51 -24.32 30.06
N GLN A 643 23.89 -23.28 30.79
CA GLN A 643 22.98 -22.34 31.44
C GLN A 643 22.45 -21.30 30.44
N LEU A 644 21.15 -21.02 30.51
CA LEU A 644 20.49 -20.01 29.68
C LEU A 644 20.56 -18.65 30.37
N GLN A 645 21.22 -17.68 29.74
CA GLN A 645 21.29 -16.30 30.21
C GLN A 645 20.24 -15.44 29.49
N PRO A 646 19.35 -14.73 30.23
CA PRO A 646 18.36 -13.84 29.62
C PRO A 646 19.04 -12.64 28.97
N ARG A 647 18.65 -12.35 27.74
CA ARG A 647 18.98 -11.11 27.04
C ARG A 647 17.89 -10.09 27.37
N ILE A 648 18.21 -9.20 28.30
CA ILE A 648 17.32 -8.12 28.73
C ILE A 648 17.53 -6.92 27.81
N LYS A 649 16.43 -6.38 27.27
CA LYS A 649 16.41 -5.08 26.60
C LYS A 649 15.55 -4.12 27.41
N THR A 650 16.16 -3.03 27.84
CA THR A 650 15.46 -1.92 28.48
C THR A 650 14.82 -1.06 27.40
N ILE A 651 13.52 -0.78 27.55
CA ILE A 651 12.75 0.06 26.64
C ILE A 651 12.32 1.30 27.41
N ASP A 652 12.59 2.46 26.83
CA ASP A 652 12.16 3.75 27.37
C ASP A 652 10.70 4.01 26.98
N GLU A 653 9.87 4.30 27.98
CA GLU A 653 8.46 4.69 27.83
C GLU A 653 8.28 6.08 28.42
N GLY A 654 7.77 7.03 27.63
CA GLY A 654 7.60 8.42 28.05
C GLY A 654 7.89 9.41 26.93
N ARG A 655 8.39 10.58 27.30
CA ARG A 655 8.62 11.72 26.40
C ARG A 655 10.08 12.11 26.40
N ASN A 656 10.63 12.35 25.23
CA ASN A 656 11.98 12.85 25.05
C ASN A 656 11.93 14.07 24.14
N LEU A 657 12.44 15.21 24.61
CA LEU A 657 12.43 16.47 23.89
C LEU A 657 13.87 16.95 23.71
N THR A 658 14.36 16.92 22.48
CA THR A 658 15.68 17.44 22.13
C THR A 658 15.53 18.79 21.44
N LEU A 659 16.26 19.82 21.89
CA LEU A 659 16.17 21.19 21.40
C LEU A 659 17.58 21.72 21.08
N ARG A 660 17.69 22.52 20.02
CA ARG A 660 18.88 23.31 19.69
C ARG A 660 18.45 24.73 19.30
N PRO A 661 18.52 25.70 20.22
CA PRO A 661 18.25 27.10 19.92
C PRO A 661 19.51 27.82 19.40
N VAL A 662 19.36 28.65 18.37
CA VAL A 662 20.43 29.49 17.83
C VAL A 662 19.92 30.92 17.71
N ILE A 663 20.64 31.88 18.29
CA ILE A 663 20.30 33.31 18.16
C ILE A 663 20.64 33.76 16.74
N SER A 664 19.73 34.47 16.08
CA SER A 664 19.93 35.07 14.77
C SER A 664 21.03 36.15 14.82
N ALA A 665 21.65 36.44 13.67
CA ALA A 665 22.69 37.47 13.56
C ALA A 665 22.21 38.88 14.00
N THR A 666 20.90 39.13 13.95
CA THR A 666 20.28 40.40 14.41
C THR A 666 20.15 40.49 15.94
N GLY A 667 20.29 39.38 16.67
CA GLY A 667 20.15 39.33 18.13
C GLY A 667 18.71 39.33 18.67
N SER A 668 17.70 39.57 17.82
CA SER A 668 16.30 39.76 18.23
C SER A 668 15.42 38.50 18.12
N GLU A 669 15.95 37.45 17.49
CA GLU A 669 15.20 36.24 17.13
C GLU A 669 16.03 34.99 17.44
N VAL A 670 15.35 33.91 17.80
CA VAL A 670 15.90 32.59 18.03
C VAL A 670 15.36 31.63 16.98
N ASN A 671 16.26 31.01 16.24
CA ASN A 671 15.96 29.85 15.42
C ASN A 671 15.96 28.61 16.34
N LEU A 672 14.79 28.10 16.65
CA LEU A 672 14.59 26.93 17.48
C LEU A 672 14.38 25.71 16.59
N LYS A 673 15.31 24.75 16.65
CA LYS A 673 15.12 23.42 16.10
C LYS A 673 14.82 22.44 17.24
N GLY A 674 13.85 21.56 17.07
CA GLY A 674 13.42 20.62 18.09
C GLY A 674 12.95 19.27 17.53
N LEU A 675 13.17 18.22 18.31
CA LEU A 675 12.70 16.86 18.06
C LEU A 675 12.00 16.34 19.31
N ILE A 676 10.73 15.96 19.16
CA ILE A 676 9.89 15.41 20.23
C ILE A 676 9.66 13.94 19.92
N GLU A 677 10.11 13.05 20.80
CA GLU A 677 9.85 11.62 20.73
C GLU A 677 8.89 11.21 21.84
N LEU A 678 7.82 10.53 21.46
CA LEU A 678 6.83 9.96 22.38
C LEU A 678 6.89 8.44 22.22
N SER A 679 7.24 7.73 23.29
CA SER A 679 7.32 6.27 23.30
C SER A 679 6.30 5.71 24.29
N GLN A 680 5.46 4.78 23.84
CA GLN A 680 4.48 4.10 24.69
C GLN A 680 4.50 2.60 24.43
N ILE A 681 4.46 1.80 25.49
CA ILE A 681 4.35 0.35 25.38
C ILE A 681 2.85 0.01 25.31
N VAL A 682 2.42 -0.57 24.19
CA VAL A 682 1.00 -0.82 23.92
C VAL A 682 0.57 -2.17 24.50
N ASP A 683 1.31 -3.22 24.17
CA ASP A 683 1.08 -4.59 24.64
C ASP A 683 2.40 -5.35 24.75
N VAL A 684 2.41 -6.42 25.54
CA VAL A 684 3.56 -7.31 25.70
C VAL A 684 3.08 -8.74 25.51
N ASN A 685 3.40 -9.32 24.36
CA ASN A 685 3.04 -10.70 24.06
C ASN A 685 4.07 -11.66 24.65
N LEU A 686 3.63 -12.85 25.06
CA LEU A 686 4.50 -13.89 25.59
C LEU A 686 4.66 -15.00 24.56
N PHE A 687 5.90 -15.35 24.26
CA PHE A 687 6.24 -16.47 23.40
C PHE A 687 6.97 -17.54 24.23
N THR A 688 6.35 -18.70 24.37
CA THR A 688 6.92 -19.84 25.11
C THR A 688 7.53 -20.83 24.13
N THR A 689 8.78 -21.21 24.35
CA THR A 689 9.49 -22.19 23.52
C THR A 689 10.41 -23.07 24.37
N PRO A 690 10.52 -24.38 24.07
CA PRO A 690 11.49 -25.24 24.74
C PRO A 690 12.91 -24.97 24.22
N ILE A 691 13.83 -24.59 25.12
CA ILE A 691 15.25 -24.39 24.80
C ILE A 691 16.07 -25.20 25.80
N ALA A 692 16.99 -26.03 25.31
CA ALA A 692 17.83 -26.91 26.15
C ALA A 692 17.01 -27.79 27.13
N GLY A 693 15.83 -28.27 26.70
CA GLY A 693 14.96 -29.15 27.50
C GLY A 693 14.16 -28.46 28.62
N LYS A 694 14.22 -27.12 28.73
CA LYS A 694 13.40 -26.33 29.67
C LYS A 694 12.48 -25.39 28.91
N GLU A 695 11.27 -25.17 29.43
CA GLU A 695 10.38 -24.14 28.89
C GLU A 695 10.92 -22.75 29.22
N ALA A 696 11.08 -21.93 28.18
CA ALA A 696 11.53 -20.56 28.28
C ALA A 696 10.43 -19.61 27.80
N ILE A 697 10.23 -18.51 28.52
CA ILE A 697 9.26 -17.46 28.19
C ILE A 697 10.03 -16.24 27.70
N ILE A 698 9.73 -15.79 26.48
CA ILE A 698 10.28 -14.58 25.87
C ILE A 698 9.16 -13.54 25.79
N GLN A 699 9.47 -12.30 26.16
CA GLN A 699 8.56 -11.16 26.07
C GLN A 699 8.77 -10.43 24.74
N ILE A 700 7.67 -10.15 24.06
CA ILE A 700 7.61 -9.43 22.79
C ILE A 700 6.82 -8.14 23.04
N PRO A 701 7.48 -7.08 23.56
CA PRO A 701 6.84 -5.79 23.76
C PRO A 701 6.60 -5.09 22.42
N ARG A 702 5.38 -4.58 22.23
CA ARG A 702 5.03 -3.69 21.13
C ARG A 702 5.10 -2.24 21.61
N VAL A 703 5.91 -1.45 20.93
CA VAL A 703 6.15 -0.05 21.30
C VAL A 703 5.66 0.84 20.17
N HIS A 704 4.81 1.81 20.48
CA HIS A 704 4.52 2.92 19.58
C HIS A 704 5.53 4.02 19.84
N ARG A 705 6.26 4.42 18.81
CA ARG A 705 7.14 5.58 18.83
C ARG A 705 6.61 6.61 17.85
N ARG A 706 6.46 7.84 18.30
CA ARG A 706 6.10 8.98 17.47
C ARG A 706 7.21 10.01 17.57
N SER A 707 7.70 10.47 16.43
CA SER A 707 8.75 11.48 16.35
C SER A 707 8.18 12.70 15.63
N ILE A 708 8.32 13.88 16.24
CA ILE A 708 7.82 15.15 15.71
C ILE A 708 9.01 16.10 15.63
N SER A 709 9.37 16.50 14.42
CA SER A 709 10.41 17.49 14.17
C SER A 709 9.76 18.85 14.00
N VAL A 710 10.31 19.88 14.65
CA VAL A 710 9.81 21.26 14.55
C VAL A 710 10.98 22.21 14.39
N ALA A 711 10.85 23.15 13.46
CA ALA A 711 11.75 24.28 13.32
C ALA A 711 10.91 25.57 13.31
N SER A 712 11.33 26.59 14.05
CA SER A 712 10.60 27.86 14.10
C SER A 712 11.52 29.03 14.41
N HIS A 713 11.20 30.19 13.82
CA HIS A 713 11.81 31.47 14.16
C HIS A 713 10.93 32.19 15.17
N LEU A 714 11.46 32.41 16.36
CA LEU A 714 10.74 33.01 17.49
C LEU A 714 11.43 34.32 17.89
N LYS A 715 10.65 35.38 18.10
CA LYS A 715 11.15 36.61 18.73
C LYS A 715 11.33 36.39 20.23
N ASP A 716 12.10 37.27 20.88
CA ASP A 716 12.24 37.23 22.34
C ASP A 716 10.87 37.24 23.04
N GLN A 717 10.73 36.41 24.06
CA GLN A 717 9.49 36.18 24.85
C GLN A 717 8.29 35.59 24.09
N GLN A 718 8.47 35.13 22.84
CA GLN A 718 7.44 34.36 22.16
C GLN A 718 7.44 32.89 22.58
N SER A 719 6.29 32.25 22.40
CA SER A 719 6.05 30.86 22.76
C SER A 719 5.62 30.07 21.53
N LEU A 720 6.26 28.95 21.25
CA LEU A 720 5.85 28.02 20.20
C LEU A 720 4.81 27.05 20.75
N LEU A 721 3.62 27.03 20.15
CA LEU A 721 2.56 26.07 20.45
C LEU A 721 2.56 24.98 19.39
N ILE A 722 2.71 23.73 19.83
CA ILE A 722 2.64 22.54 18.99
C ILE A 722 1.43 21.74 19.46
N CYS A 723 0.52 21.40 18.54
CA CYS A 723 -0.67 20.62 18.81
C CYS A 723 -0.63 19.28 18.06
N ILE A 724 -0.84 18.22 18.83
CA ILE A 724 -0.95 16.84 18.37
C ILE A 724 -2.41 16.43 18.59
N PRO A 725 -3.20 16.28 17.53
CA PRO A 725 -4.62 15.94 17.61
C PRO A 725 -4.81 14.50 18.09
N PRO A 726 -6.03 14.17 18.58
CA PRO A 726 -6.36 12.81 18.98
C PRO A 726 -6.27 11.86 17.79
N THR A 727 -5.75 10.66 18.05
CA THR A 727 -5.62 9.55 17.08
C THR A 727 -6.53 8.39 17.52
N PHE A 728 -6.67 7.35 16.69
CA PHE A 728 -7.56 6.21 16.99
C PHE A 728 -7.25 5.54 18.36
N GLN A 729 -5.99 5.58 18.79
CA GLN A 729 -5.55 5.03 20.08
C GLN A 729 -5.55 6.07 21.22
N GLN A 730 -5.60 7.38 20.91
CA GLN A 730 -5.43 8.44 21.89
C GLN A 730 -6.57 9.47 21.82
N LYS A 731 -7.41 9.49 22.86
CA LYS A 731 -8.65 10.29 22.91
C LYS A 731 -8.47 11.78 23.30
N HIS A 732 -7.24 12.24 23.55
CA HIS A 732 -6.97 13.58 24.06
C HIS A 732 -6.03 14.35 23.13
N PHE A 733 -6.23 15.66 23.02
CA PHE A 733 -5.28 16.59 22.41
C PHE A 733 -4.05 16.73 23.30
N GLN A 734 -2.87 16.64 22.70
CA GLN A 734 -1.61 16.95 23.37
C GLN A 734 -1.05 18.26 22.82
N TYR A 735 -0.72 19.18 23.73
CA TYR A 735 -0.06 20.42 23.38
C TYR A 735 1.32 20.47 24.03
N VAL A 736 2.31 20.93 23.28
CA VAL A 736 3.65 21.25 23.76
C VAL A 736 3.87 22.74 23.55
N ILE A 737 4.24 23.44 24.62
CA ILE A 737 4.49 24.88 24.60
C ILE A 737 5.95 25.11 24.96
N LEU A 738 6.68 25.75 24.04
CA LEU A 738 8.09 26.07 24.20
C LEU A 738 8.23 27.58 24.23
N LYS A 739 8.47 28.14 25.42
CA LYS A 739 8.71 29.56 25.59
C LYS A 739 10.21 29.83 25.56
N VAL A 740 10.61 30.79 24.74
CA VAL A 740 12.03 31.16 24.56
C VAL A 740 12.26 32.55 25.12
N LEU A 741 13.33 32.69 25.89
CA LEU A 741 13.80 33.96 26.46
C LEU A 741 15.30 34.11 26.18
N ILE A 742 15.69 35.19 25.52
CA ILE A 742 17.11 35.55 25.36
C ILE A 742 17.56 36.25 26.64
N LEU A 743 18.68 35.81 27.19
CA LEU A 743 19.29 36.40 28.39
C LEU A 743 20.48 37.25 27.97
N ASP A 744 20.39 38.56 28.16
CA ASP A 744 21.52 39.48 28.00
C ASP A 744 22.35 39.51 29.29
N GLU A 745 23.61 39.08 29.19
CA GLU A 745 24.55 39.01 30.33
C GLU A 745 24.75 40.39 31.01
N LEU A 746 24.64 41.50 30.27
CA LEU A 746 24.84 42.87 30.80
C LEU A 746 23.74 43.34 31.77
N GLN A 747 22.53 42.76 31.72
CA GLN A 747 21.46 43.13 32.68
C GLN A 747 21.54 42.33 33.98
N GLN A 748 22.16 41.14 33.98
CA GLN A 748 22.25 40.30 35.19
C GLN A 748 23.29 40.83 36.20
N GLU A 749 24.39 41.43 35.77
CA GLU A 749 25.35 42.07 36.70
C GLU A 749 24.79 43.31 37.42
N SER A 750 23.64 43.85 36.97
CA SER A 750 22.95 44.95 37.66
C SER A 750 21.89 44.49 38.68
N SER A 751 21.61 43.18 38.75
CA SER A 751 20.56 42.59 39.61
C SER A 751 21.06 41.50 40.58
N LEU A 752 22.38 41.24 40.58
CA LEU A 752 23.13 40.60 41.67
C LEU A 752 23.93 41.69 42.41
#